data_AF-A0A1V5NH99-F1
#
_entry.id   AF-A0A1V5NH99-F1
#
_cell.length_a   1.000
_cell.length_b   1.000
_cell.length_c   1.000
_cell.angle_alpha   90.00
_cell.angle_beta   90.00
_cell.angle_gamma   90.00
#
_symmetry.space_group_name_H-M   'P 1'
#
loop_
_entity.id
_entity.type
_entity.pdbx_description
1 polymer ?
#
loop_
_entity_poly.entity_id
_entity_poly.type
_entity_poly.pdbx_seq_one_letter_code
_entity_poly.pdbx_strand_id
1 'polypeptide(L)'
;MTHPKDIGSFIRRGSSYISSQQKRDGSFVTFASRDSVNFSNPIECPSAFASYLILLALHDICHPRLTKAKDRALDFLLNQASKHWSFNYWARSSDQAKSQPYPDDLDDTSCALAALMKYKAELVTGEVMASLVRLLTSVESKEGGPYATWLVPPSSPKVWRDVDLAVNCNIAYLLSLHDISMESINAMVEEAASLDSYCSSYYPSCFPIIYFISRFYQGEKKDHIVRFLLSRQNQDGSWGNYLDSSLAVSALLNFGYQGDLTNCIEFLLKLNIADPPAIPFYVGANPTQDGNNYYDGSPALTAAMCVEALNKYSRQSTVLSGQLKVANHTKVIQKRILELANKRAEWSGKELGGELNKLTNDLANSRNGEQILLLPDIFNKCISAPTTDESMIVSLGLANLYGWIAYTVYDDFLDDEGQSKLLPLANLCLRELTAIYATLLPKSTEMAKVFRRIMDGIDKANEWEIRSCRSELSRDRLILPDSLPDYSDRSVLSDRSLGHALGPLAILLEQGYLESSLEFKSTLSFFQHYIIAKQLNDDAHDWEVDLKRGHLSYAVVLILALWKQRHQQRKTVSFTNDWQELESIFWHEVIDEICVTALEHLRLASRSLQENRILANSAPLERLLKPIEDSTKQAITEKRKATDFINCYANG
;
A
#
# COMPACT_ATOMS: atom_id res chain seq x y z
N MET A 1 -0.85 -29.26 14.80
CA MET A 1 -1.87 -28.25 14.42
C MET A 1 -2.08 -27.35 15.62
N THR A 2 -1.37 -26.23 15.67
CA THR A 2 -1.56 -25.19 16.69
C THR A 2 -2.93 -24.54 16.51
N HIS A 3 -3.73 -24.49 17.58
CA HIS A 3 -5.09 -23.99 17.48
C HIS A 3 -5.05 -22.45 17.42
N PRO A 4 -5.75 -21.79 16.47
CA PRO A 4 -5.85 -20.32 16.42
C PRO A 4 -6.31 -19.66 17.72
N LYS A 5 -7.03 -20.42 18.57
CA LYS A 5 -7.45 -19.99 19.91
C LYS A 5 -6.26 -19.77 20.86
N ASP A 6 -5.19 -20.54 20.72
CA ASP A 6 -4.01 -20.46 21.60
C ASP A 6 -3.18 -19.22 21.28
N ILE A 7 -3.00 -18.91 19.98
CA ILE A 7 -2.34 -17.68 19.52
C ILE A 7 -3.12 -16.45 19.99
N GLY A 8 -4.44 -16.42 19.77
CA GLY A 8 -5.27 -15.29 20.22
C GLY A 8 -5.25 -15.11 21.74
N SER A 9 -5.18 -16.20 22.51
CA SER A 9 -5.02 -16.16 23.97
C SER A 9 -3.65 -15.62 24.39
N PHE A 10 -2.58 -16.07 23.73
CA PHE A 10 -1.23 -15.58 23.96
C PHE A 10 -1.13 -14.07 23.70
N ILE A 11 -1.61 -13.59 22.55
CA ILE A 11 -1.57 -12.17 22.17
C ILE A 11 -2.30 -11.31 23.21
N ARG A 12 -3.46 -11.74 23.73
CA ARG A 12 -4.18 -10.99 24.79
C ARG A 12 -3.40 -10.92 26.10
N ARG A 13 -2.79 -12.03 26.52
CA ARG A 13 -1.97 -12.09 27.74
C ARG A 13 -0.71 -11.25 27.59
N GLY A 14 0.01 -11.38 26.47
CA GLY A 14 1.17 -10.55 26.12
C GLY A 14 0.84 -9.07 26.06
N SER A 15 -0.26 -8.70 25.41
CA SER A 15 -0.75 -7.31 25.38
C SER A 15 -0.96 -6.74 26.79
N SER A 16 -1.51 -7.55 27.70
CA SER A 16 -1.74 -7.16 29.09
C SER A 16 -0.44 -7.04 29.87
N TYR A 17 0.48 -8.00 29.70
CA TYR A 17 1.80 -7.96 30.31
C TYR A 17 2.57 -6.73 29.88
N ILE A 18 2.73 -6.49 28.58
CA ILE A 18 3.47 -5.35 28.04
C ILE A 18 2.90 -4.04 28.58
N SER A 19 1.57 -3.89 28.57
CA SER A 19 0.91 -2.69 29.13
C SER A 19 1.22 -2.47 30.62
N SER A 20 1.40 -3.55 31.39
CA SER A 20 1.71 -3.50 32.83
C SER A 20 3.17 -3.17 33.13
N GLN A 21 4.08 -3.39 32.16
CA GLN A 21 5.50 -3.08 32.28
C GLN A 21 5.85 -1.64 31.89
N GLN A 22 4.88 -0.86 31.41
CA GLN A 22 5.10 0.53 31.03
C GLN A 22 5.25 1.43 32.26
N LYS A 23 6.30 2.24 32.27
CA LYS A 23 6.57 3.24 33.31
C LYS A 23 5.59 4.41 33.24
N ARG A 24 5.61 5.27 34.26
CA ARG A 24 4.73 6.44 34.37
C ARG A 24 4.97 7.48 33.28
N ASP A 25 6.22 7.62 32.84
CA ASP A 25 6.63 8.54 31.77
C ASP A 25 6.30 8.03 30.36
N GLY A 26 5.76 6.80 30.24
CA GLY A 26 5.40 6.18 28.97
C GLY A 26 6.49 5.28 28.37
N SER A 27 7.71 5.29 28.93
CA SER A 27 8.78 4.38 28.51
C SER A 27 8.56 2.95 29.00
N PHE A 28 9.31 2.00 28.45
CA PHE A 28 9.39 0.63 28.94
C PHE A 28 10.71 0.41 29.69
N VAL A 29 10.67 -0.47 30.69
CA VAL A 29 11.88 -0.82 31.45
C VAL A 29 12.87 -1.53 30.55
N THR A 30 14.11 -1.04 30.55
CA THR A 30 15.27 -1.70 29.98
C THR A 30 16.22 -2.06 31.11
N PHE A 31 16.89 -3.18 30.97
CA PHE A 31 17.94 -3.63 31.88
C PHE A 31 19.26 -3.76 31.12
N ALA A 32 20.37 -3.65 31.85
CA ALA A 32 21.73 -3.90 31.38
C ALA A 32 22.37 -5.02 32.20
N SER A 33 23.11 -5.91 31.55
CA SER A 33 23.83 -7.02 32.18
C SER A 33 25.21 -7.20 31.57
N ARG A 34 26.18 -7.71 32.35
CA ARG A 34 27.49 -8.16 31.81
C ARG A 34 27.44 -9.54 31.18
N ASP A 35 26.44 -10.33 31.56
CA ASP A 35 26.26 -11.69 31.09
C ASP A 35 25.44 -11.67 29.79
N SER A 36 26.14 -11.78 28.67
CA SER A 36 25.56 -11.83 27.32
C SER A 36 24.83 -13.12 26.99
N VAL A 37 24.87 -14.13 27.87
CA VAL A 37 24.29 -15.45 27.60
C VAL A 37 23.05 -15.66 28.44
N ASN A 38 23.15 -15.51 29.77
CA ASN A 38 22.03 -15.77 30.68
C ASN A 38 21.38 -14.50 31.21
N PHE A 39 21.91 -13.32 30.87
CA PHE A 39 21.40 -12.02 31.33
C PHE A 39 21.28 -11.94 32.86
N SER A 40 22.24 -12.52 33.58
CA SER A 40 22.23 -12.60 35.04
C SER A 40 22.61 -11.27 35.72
N ASN A 41 22.03 -11.03 36.90
CA ASN A 41 22.23 -9.81 37.70
C ASN A 41 21.97 -8.48 36.93
N PRO A 42 20.82 -8.35 36.24
CA PRO A 42 20.51 -7.15 35.48
C PRO A 42 20.33 -5.93 36.38
N ILE A 43 20.80 -4.78 35.91
CA ILE A 43 20.56 -3.47 36.51
C ILE A 43 19.66 -2.64 35.59
N GLU A 44 18.77 -1.83 36.16
CA GLU A 44 17.89 -0.99 35.35
C GLU A 44 18.69 0.08 34.59
N CYS A 45 18.39 0.22 33.30
CA CYS A 45 19.06 1.12 32.36
C CYS A 45 18.03 2.08 31.73
N PRO A 46 18.18 3.40 31.83
CA PRO A 46 17.23 4.35 31.27
C PRO A 46 17.48 4.62 29.77
N SER A 47 17.68 3.56 29.00
CA SER A 47 17.74 3.63 27.53
C SER A 47 16.34 3.80 26.95
N ALA A 48 16.20 4.68 25.96
CA ALA A 48 14.95 4.92 25.27
C ALA A 48 14.70 3.89 24.14
N PHE A 49 15.75 3.29 23.59
CA PHE A 49 15.74 2.49 22.36
C PHE A 49 14.73 1.32 22.38
N ALA A 50 14.69 0.57 23.48
CA ALA A 50 13.75 -0.55 23.60
C ALA A 50 12.28 -0.11 23.49
N SER A 51 11.96 1.12 23.94
CA SER A 51 10.60 1.67 23.82
C SER A 51 10.23 1.93 22.36
N TYR A 52 11.19 2.36 21.53
CA TYR A 52 10.97 2.59 20.10
C TYR A 52 10.66 1.27 19.38
N LEU A 53 11.46 0.24 19.66
CA LEU A 53 11.29 -1.09 19.08
C LEU A 53 10.02 -1.80 19.54
N ILE A 54 9.67 -1.70 20.84
CA ILE A 54 8.40 -2.22 21.35
C ILE A 54 7.24 -1.55 20.62
N LEU A 55 7.28 -0.24 20.44
CA LEU A 55 6.21 0.48 19.75
C LEU A 55 6.08 0.01 18.29
N LEU A 56 7.20 -0.12 17.56
CA LEU A 56 7.23 -0.66 16.21
C LEU A 56 6.64 -2.07 16.13
N ALA A 57 7.08 -2.99 16.99
CA ALA A 57 6.60 -4.37 17.03
C ALA A 57 5.09 -4.47 17.28
N LEU A 58 4.55 -3.51 18.04
CA LEU A 58 3.14 -3.47 18.38
C LEU A 58 2.23 -2.86 17.29
N HIS A 59 2.77 -2.31 16.20
CA HIS A 59 2.02 -1.51 15.22
C HIS A 59 0.73 -2.20 14.75
N ASP A 60 0.87 -3.42 14.24
CA ASP A 60 -0.21 -4.22 13.66
C ASP A 60 -1.14 -4.92 14.69
N ILE A 61 -0.98 -4.65 15.99
CA ILE A 61 -1.71 -5.34 17.06
C ILE A 61 -2.83 -4.47 17.62
N CYS A 62 -4.07 -4.86 17.31
CA CYS A 62 -5.28 -4.18 17.80
C CYS A 62 -5.76 -4.80 19.12
N HIS A 63 -5.45 -4.15 20.24
CA HIS A 63 -5.96 -4.56 21.56
C HIS A 63 -6.25 -3.32 22.43
N PRO A 64 -7.44 -3.20 23.06
CA PRO A 64 -7.83 -1.98 23.79
C PRO A 64 -6.85 -1.53 24.88
N ARG A 65 -6.21 -2.49 25.56
CA ARG A 65 -5.17 -2.19 26.58
C ARG A 65 -3.89 -1.62 25.97
N LEU A 66 -3.53 -2.07 24.76
CA LEU A 66 -2.35 -1.56 24.07
C LEU A 66 -2.59 -0.17 23.49
N THR A 67 -3.82 0.21 23.12
CA THR A 67 -4.11 1.55 22.60
C THR A 67 -3.57 2.64 23.54
N LYS A 68 -3.95 2.60 24.82
CA LYS A 68 -3.45 3.55 25.82
C LYS A 68 -1.94 3.46 26.05
N ALA A 69 -1.38 2.24 25.98
CA ALA A 69 0.05 2.06 26.15
C ALA A 69 0.85 2.66 24.98
N LYS A 70 0.36 2.46 23.75
CA LYS A 70 0.90 3.04 22.52
C LYS A 70 0.85 4.56 22.56
N ASP A 71 -0.28 5.15 22.98
CA ASP A 71 -0.43 6.60 23.10
C ASP A 71 0.60 7.20 24.07
N ARG A 72 0.76 6.61 25.27
CA ARG A 72 1.77 7.07 26.24
C ARG A 72 3.20 6.86 25.75
N ALA A 73 3.47 5.77 25.03
CA ALA A 73 4.77 5.54 24.44
C ALA A 73 5.07 6.61 23.37
N LEU A 74 4.10 6.96 22.53
CA LEU A 74 4.24 8.04 21.56
C LEU A 74 4.54 9.39 22.23
N ASP A 75 3.83 9.71 23.32
CA ASP A 75 4.10 10.93 24.10
C ASP A 75 5.52 10.89 24.69
N PHE A 76 5.98 9.73 25.16
CA PHE A 76 7.37 9.54 25.60
C PHE A 76 8.37 9.80 24.47
N LEU A 77 8.17 9.21 23.29
CA LEU A 77 9.01 9.39 22.09
C LEU A 77 9.11 10.88 21.72
N LEU A 78 7.98 11.60 21.68
CA LEU A 78 7.97 13.02 21.34
C LEU A 78 8.80 13.86 22.33
N ASN A 79 8.77 13.50 23.60
CA ASN A 79 9.61 14.14 24.63
C ASN A 79 11.10 13.78 24.51
N GLN A 80 11.47 12.79 23.70
CA GLN A 80 12.86 12.43 23.40
C GLN A 80 13.40 13.10 22.13
N ALA A 81 12.59 13.81 21.35
CA ALA A 81 13.06 14.47 20.13
C ALA A 81 13.96 15.68 20.48
N SER A 82 15.10 15.82 19.81
CA SER A 82 15.90 17.05 19.86
C SER A 82 15.23 18.18 19.07
N LYS A 83 15.76 19.40 19.17
CA LYS A 83 15.38 20.52 18.29
C LYS A 83 15.59 20.24 16.79
N HIS A 84 16.42 19.26 16.44
CA HIS A 84 16.71 18.85 15.07
C HIS A 84 16.07 17.49 14.74
N TRP A 85 15.11 17.03 15.55
CA TRP A 85 14.43 15.74 15.37
C TRP A 85 15.37 14.52 15.36
N SER A 86 16.49 14.63 16.06
CA SER A 86 17.39 13.52 16.38
C SER A 86 17.08 12.95 17.77
N PHE A 87 17.45 11.69 17.97
CA PHE A 87 17.19 10.93 19.19
C PHE A 87 18.49 10.36 19.76
N ASN A 88 18.47 10.05 21.04
CA ASN A 88 19.63 9.63 21.80
C ASN A 88 19.37 8.27 22.45
N TYR A 89 20.44 7.49 22.61
CA TYR A 89 20.46 6.27 23.41
C TYR A 89 19.86 6.48 24.82
N TRP A 90 20.30 7.50 25.56
CA TRP A 90 19.75 7.81 26.88
C TRP A 90 18.41 8.53 26.76
N ALA A 91 17.44 8.14 27.58
CA ALA A 91 16.25 8.97 27.79
C ALA A 91 16.70 10.36 28.28
N ARG A 92 16.29 11.42 27.59
CA ARG A 92 16.78 12.80 27.80
C ARG A 92 16.49 13.34 29.20
N SER A 93 15.46 12.81 29.85
CA SER A 93 15.09 13.15 31.23
C SER A 93 15.90 12.40 32.30
N SER A 94 16.74 11.44 31.91
CA SER A 94 17.53 10.61 32.84
C SER A 94 18.75 11.35 33.42
N ASP A 95 19.26 10.86 34.55
CA ASP A 95 20.51 11.37 35.12
C ASP A 95 21.72 10.97 34.24
N GLN A 96 21.67 9.81 33.60
CA GLN A 96 22.69 9.29 32.70
C GLN A 96 22.91 10.20 31.49
N ALA A 97 21.84 10.75 30.92
CA ALA A 97 21.95 11.75 29.85
C ALA A 97 22.79 12.98 30.26
N LYS A 98 22.84 13.31 31.55
CA LYS A 98 23.66 14.41 32.09
C LYS A 98 25.06 13.97 32.48
N SER A 99 25.19 12.82 33.15
CA SER A 99 26.47 12.35 33.69
C SER A 99 27.35 11.60 32.68
N GLN A 100 26.74 11.04 31.63
CA GLN A 100 27.40 10.23 30.61
C GLN A 100 26.85 10.59 29.22
N PRO A 101 27.05 11.84 28.75
CA PRO A 101 26.44 12.30 27.51
C PRO A 101 26.97 11.54 26.30
N TYR A 102 26.06 10.96 25.52
CA TYR A 102 26.35 10.43 24.19
C TYR A 102 25.86 11.42 23.12
N PRO A 103 26.51 11.49 21.96
CA PRO A 103 25.91 12.11 20.79
C PRO A 103 24.59 11.43 20.45
N ASP A 104 23.68 12.16 19.81
CA ASP A 104 22.53 11.54 19.15
C ASP A 104 23.03 10.65 17.99
N ASP A 105 22.26 9.64 17.62
CA ASP A 105 22.66 8.65 16.62
C ASP A 105 21.51 8.30 15.66
N LEU A 106 21.86 7.70 14.53
CA LEU A 106 20.91 7.34 13.48
C LEU A 106 20.16 6.04 13.77
N ASP A 107 20.57 5.23 14.75
CA ASP A 107 19.86 3.99 15.09
C ASP A 107 18.58 4.32 15.88
N ASP A 108 18.74 5.05 16.98
CA ASP A 108 17.67 5.61 17.79
C ASP A 108 16.79 6.56 16.98
N THR A 109 17.40 7.46 16.19
CA THR A 109 16.65 8.42 15.36
C THR A 109 15.77 7.72 14.35
N SER A 110 16.30 6.72 13.63
CA SER A 110 15.54 6.04 12.59
C SER A 110 14.40 5.21 13.18
N CYS A 111 14.64 4.51 14.29
CA CYS A 111 13.60 3.71 14.95
C CYS A 111 12.49 4.59 15.55
N ALA A 112 12.84 5.71 16.19
CA ALA A 112 11.87 6.62 16.77
C ALA A 112 11.00 7.30 15.69
N LEU A 113 11.62 7.81 14.61
CA LEU A 113 10.88 8.41 13.50
C LEU A 113 10.01 7.37 12.78
N ALA A 114 10.51 6.15 12.56
CA ALA A 114 9.71 5.09 11.94
C ALA A 114 8.50 4.73 12.81
N ALA A 115 8.65 4.71 14.14
CA ALA A 115 7.53 4.51 15.06
C ALA A 115 6.52 5.66 14.97
N LEU A 116 6.97 6.92 14.97
CA LEU A 116 6.08 8.07 14.81
C LEU A 116 5.33 8.02 13.48
N MET A 117 6.00 7.72 12.37
CA MET A 117 5.37 7.58 11.06
C MET A 117 4.29 6.51 11.03
N LYS A 118 4.54 5.35 11.67
CA LYS A 118 3.59 4.24 11.69
C LYS A 118 2.31 4.56 12.48
N TYR A 119 2.38 5.38 13.52
CA TYR A 119 1.24 5.62 14.40
C TYR A 119 0.59 6.99 14.26
N LYS A 120 1.37 8.03 13.93
CA LYS A 120 0.97 9.42 13.79
C LYS A 120 1.76 10.09 12.67
N ALA A 121 1.54 9.63 11.43
CA ALA A 121 2.24 10.09 10.23
C ALA A 121 2.15 11.60 9.98
N GLU A 122 1.13 12.26 10.55
CA GLU A 122 0.93 13.71 10.53
C GLU A 122 1.97 14.49 11.35
N LEU A 123 2.64 13.85 12.31
CA LEU A 123 3.69 14.48 13.12
C LEU A 123 5.04 14.55 12.39
N VAL A 124 5.25 13.70 11.38
CA VAL A 124 6.45 13.72 10.53
C VAL A 124 6.16 14.61 9.33
N THR A 125 6.30 15.92 9.55
CA THR A 125 6.02 16.99 8.59
C THR A 125 7.19 17.19 7.61
N GLY A 126 7.02 18.07 6.61
CA GLY A 126 8.11 18.47 5.72
C GLY A 126 9.32 19.07 6.46
N GLU A 127 9.09 19.76 7.59
CA GLU A 127 10.16 20.29 8.46
C GLU A 127 10.97 19.18 9.13
N VAL A 128 10.29 18.13 9.62
CA VAL A 128 10.93 16.95 10.20
C VAL A 128 11.77 16.24 9.14
N MET A 129 11.22 16.06 7.94
CA MET A 129 11.94 15.44 6.83
C MET A 129 13.14 16.27 6.37
N ALA A 130 13.02 17.60 6.30
CA ALA A 130 14.14 18.48 5.99
C ALA A 130 15.25 18.37 7.05
N SER A 131 14.87 18.24 8.33
CA SER A 131 15.82 18.01 9.41
C SER A 131 16.51 16.65 9.29
N LEU A 132 15.76 15.58 9.01
CA LEU A 132 16.33 14.25 8.76
C LEU A 132 17.32 14.26 7.59
N VAL A 133 16.96 14.88 6.45
CA VAL A 133 17.86 14.98 5.28
C VAL A 133 19.14 15.72 5.65
N ARG A 134 19.06 16.84 6.37
CA ARG A 134 20.25 17.55 6.86
C ARG A 134 21.12 16.69 7.78
N LEU A 135 20.50 15.89 8.66
CA LEU A 135 21.24 14.94 9.51
C LEU A 135 21.95 13.89 8.67
N LEU A 136 21.24 13.24 7.74
CA LEU A 136 21.80 12.21 6.87
C LEU A 136 22.97 12.76 6.03
N THR A 137 22.78 13.89 5.36
CA THR A 137 23.84 14.56 4.58
C THR A 137 25.06 14.94 5.42
N SER A 138 24.86 15.26 6.70
CA SER A 138 25.99 15.64 7.58
C SER A 138 26.92 14.48 7.95
N VAL A 139 26.45 13.23 7.81
CA VAL A 139 27.20 12.02 8.19
C VAL A 139 27.28 10.95 7.09
N GLU A 140 26.93 11.31 5.85
CA GLU A 140 27.03 10.39 4.72
C GLU A 140 28.49 10.22 4.27
N SER A 141 28.87 8.98 4.00
CA SER A 141 30.22 8.67 3.49
C SER A 141 30.39 9.08 2.02
N LYS A 142 29.29 9.10 1.27
CA LYS A 142 29.12 9.57 -0.10
C LYS A 142 27.66 9.97 -0.27
N GLU A 143 27.36 10.71 -1.33
CA GLU A 143 25.99 11.10 -1.68
C GLU A 143 25.06 9.86 -1.70
N GLY A 144 24.00 9.92 -0.89
CA GLY A 144 23.05 8.82 -0.73
C GLY A 144 23.53 7.69 0.19
N GLY A 145 24.54 7.92 1.03
CA GLY A 145 25.04 6.97 2.02
C GLY A 145 26.02 5.91 1.47
N PRO A 146 26.51 4.98 2.31
CA PRO A 146 26.01 4.70 3.65
C PRO A 146 26.40 5.76 4.68
N TYR A 147 25.71 5.73 5.81
CA TYR A 147 25.75 6.76 6.83
C TYR A 147 26.51 6.28 8.07
N ALA A 148 27.25 7.20 8.70
CA ALA A 148 27.86 6.91 9.99
C ALA A 148 26.81 6.84 11.10
N THR A 149 27.05 6.01 12.12
CA THR A 149 26.09 5.78 13.21
C THR A 149 25.81 7.04 14.02
N TRP A 150 26.85 7.76 14.43
CA TRP A 150 26.72 8.89 15.36
C TRP A 150 26.67 10.24 14.64
N LEU A 151 25.83 11.15 15.14
CA LEU A 151 25.68 12.51 14.64
C LEU A 151 26.76 13.41 15.23
N VAL A 152 27.98 13.28 14.70
CA VAL A 152 29.17 14.00 15.16
C VAL A 152 29.90 14.73 14.03
N PRO A 153 30.60 15.84 14.31
CA PRO A 153 31.42 16.52 13.31
C PRO A 153 32.52 15.63 12.72
N PRO A 154 32.99 15.87 11.48
CA PRO A 154 34.08 15.11 10.85
C PRO A 154 35.39 15.12 11.65
N SER A 155 35.61 16.14 12.48
CA SER A 155 36.77 16.28 13.39
C SER A 155 36.72 15.33 14.59
N SER A 156 35.62 14.61 14.81
CA SER A 156 35.45 13.73 15.95
C SER A 156 36.30 12.46 15.83
N PRO A 157 36.66 11.82 16.96
CA PRO A 157 37.40 10.57 16.97
C PRO A 157 36.79 9.51 16.05
N LYS A 158 37.63 8.70 15.39
CA LYS A 158 37.20 7.71 14.40
C LYS A 158 36.17 6.70 14.93
N VAL A 159 36.20 6.40 16.23
CA VAL A 159 35.25 5.49 16.89
C VAL A 159 33.80 5.97 16.79
N TRP A 160 33.57 7.28 16.64
CA TRP A 160 32.24 7.87 16.49
C TRP A 160 31.83 8.05 15.02
N ARG A 161 32.64 7.58 14.07
CA ARG A 161 32.40 7.73 12.63
C ARG A 161 32.34 6.36 11.94
N ASP A 162 31.94 5.34 12.69
CA ASP A 162 31.72 4.00 12.18
C ASP A 162 30.48 3.95 11.28
N VAL A 163 30.50 3.05 10.30
CA VAL A 163 29.37 2.71 9.45
C VAL A 163 28.96 1.30 9.80
N ASP A 164 27.74 1.14 10.30
CA ASP A 164 27.22 -0.15 10.78
C ASP A 164 26.02 -0.62 9.94
N LEU A 165 25.98 -1.92 9.65
CA LEU A 165 24.95 -2.54 8.81
C LEU A 165 23.56 -2.44 9.45
N ALA A 166 23.44 -2.70 10.77
CA ALA A 166 22.16 -2.69 11.45
C ALA A 166 21.54 -1.29 11.45
N VAL A 167 22.37 -0.29 11.77
CA VAL A 167 21.98 1.12 11.79
C VAL A 167 21.50 1.58 10.40
N ASN A 168 22.26 1.26 9.36
CA ASN A 168 21.86 1.61 7.99
C ASN A 168 20.59 0.86 7.55
N CYS A 169 20.33 -0.36 8.04
CA CYS A 169 19.05 -1.04 7.81
C CYS A 169 17.87 -0.36 8.52
N ASN A 170 18.08 0.26 9.70
CA ASN A 170 17.07 1.08 10.36
C ASN A 170 16.78 2.36 9.58
N ILE A 171 17.81 3.03 9.03
CA ILE A 171 17.65 4.18 8.12
C ILE A 171 16.85 3.78 6.87
N ALA A 172 17.24 2.70 6.20
CA ALA A 172 16.57 2.23 4.99
C ALA A 172 15.11 1.83 5.27
N TYR A 173 14.83 1.25 6.44
CA TYR A 173 13.45 0.99 6.85
C TYR A 173 12.63 2.26 7.06
N LEU A 174 13.20 3.30 7.68
CA LEU A 174 12.52 4.59 7.80
C LEU A 174 12.20 5.18 6.42
N LEU A 175 13.19 5.22 5.53
CA LEU A 175 13.06 5.80 4.19
C LEU A 175 12.09 5.00 3.30
N SER A 176 12.03 3.67 3.46
CA SER A 176 11.07 2.85 2.71
C SER A 176 9.62 3.11 3.09
N LEU A 177 9.34 3.73 4.25
CA LEU A 177 7.99 4.20 4.59
C LEU A 177 7.54 5.40 3.74
N HIS A 178 8.46 5.98 2.97
CA HIS A 178 8.23 7.02 1.98
C HIS A 178 8.49 6.53 0.54
N ASP A 179 8.52 5.21 0.33
CA ASP A 179 8.83 4.58 -0.95
C ASP A 179 10.21 4.98 -1.53
N ILE A 180 11.13 5.41 -0.65
CA ILE A 180 12.51 5.74 -1.01
C ILE A 180 13.37 4.49 -0.84
N SER A 181 14.00 4.06 -1.93
CA SER A 181 14.98 2.97 -1.95
C SER A 181 16.40 3.54 -1.96
N MET A 182 17.31 2.88 -1.24
CA MET A 182 18.70 3.32 -1.09
C MET A 182 19.66 2.27 -1.66
N GLU A 183 20.15 2.49 -2.89
CA GLU A 183 21.04 1.55 -3.57
C GLU A 183 22.32 1.25 -2.77
N SER A 184 22.88 2.26 -2.09
CA SER A 184 24.08 2.13 -1.27
C SER A 184 23.89 1.15 -0.11
N ILE A 185 22.73 1.20 0.56
CA ILE A 185 22.40 0.33 1.69
C ILE A 185 21.99 -1.06 1.19
N ASN A 186 21.25 -1.14 0.07
CA ASN A 186 20.97 -2.42 -0.58
C ASN A 186 22.28 -3.14 -0.92
N ALA A 187 23.26 -2.45 -1.49
CA ALA A 187 24.57 -3.04 -1.78
C ALA A 187 25.27 -3.57 -0.52
N MET A 188 25.16 -2.89 0.64
CA MET A 188 25.69 -3.40 1.91
C MET A 188 24.99 -4.70 2.33
N VAL A 189 23.67 -4.79 2.18
CA VAL A 189 22.90 -6.02 2.46
C VAL A 189 23.30 -7.14 1.51
N GLU A 190 23.43 -6.85 0.22
CA GLU A 190 23.81 -7.80 -0.83
C GLU A 190 25.23 -8.37 -0.58
N GLU A 191 26.16 -7.52 -0.14
CA GLU A 191 27.52 -7.92 0.27
C GLU A 191 27.48 -8.81 1.53
N ALA A 192 26.78 -8.37 2.59
CA ALA A 192 26.62 -9.14 3.82
C ALA A 192 26.00 -10.52 3.56
N ALA A 193 24.99 -10.58 2.68
CA ALA A 193 24.35 -11.81 2.27
C ALA A 193 25.28 -12.71 1.45
N SER A 194 26.08 -12.15 0.54
CA SER A 194 27.04 -12.92 -0.25
C SER A 194 28.17 -13.51 0.59
N LEU A 195 28.51 -12.86 1.71
CA LEU A 195 29.52 -13.31 2.66
C LEU A 195 28.95 -14.16 3.82
N ASP A 196 27.62 -14.34 3.89
CA ASP A 196 26.92 -14.93 5.04
C ASP A 196 27.32 -14.29 6.39
N SER A 197 27.64 -13.00 6.36
CA SER A 197 28.22 -12.26 7.48
C SER A 197 27.32 -11.08 7.87
N TYR A 198 26.31 -11.36 8.69
CA TYR A 198 25.43 -10.36 9.30
C TYR A 198 25.95 -10.00 10.69
N CYS A 199 26.85 -9.02 10.75
CA CYS A 199 27.53 -8.59 11.97
C CYS A 199 27.32 -7.09 12.20
N SER A 200 27.26 -6.71 13.47
CA SER A 200 27.17 -5.31 13.92
C SER A 200 27.95 -5.15 15.23
N SER A 201 28.54 -3.98 15.46
CA SER A 201 29.19 -3.68 16.74
C SER A 201 28.18 -3.45 17.87
N TYR A 202 26.92 -3.21 17.52
CA TYR A 202 25.84 -2.84 18.45
C TYR A 202 24.89 -4.00 18.76
N TYR A 203 24.97 -5.12 18.05
CA TYR A 203 24.05 -6.25 18.22
C TYR A 203 24.82 -7.56 18.45
N PRO A 204 24.47 -8.34 19.49
CA PRO A 204 25.24 -9.53 19.89
C PRO A 204 25.03 -10.74 18.98
N SER A 205 24.00 -10.73 18.12
CA SER A 205 23.67 -11.82 17.22
C SER A 205 23.22 -11.31 15.84
N CYS A 206 23.15 -12.21 14.85
CA CYS A 206 22.69 -11.86 13.51
C CYS A 206 21.17 -11.67 13.40
N PHE A 207 20.38 -12.12 14.38
CA PHE A 207 18.92 -12.14 14.28
C PHE A 207 18.30 -10.73 14.29
N PRO A 208 18.72 -9.78 15.16
CA PRO A 208 18.28 -8.39 15.06
C PRO A 208 18.59 -7.77 13.70
N ILE A 209 19.78 -8.05 13.16
CA ILE A 209 20.26 -7.49 11.89
C ILE A 209 19.39 -8.00 10.73
N ILE A 210 19.16 -9.31 10.66
CA ILE A 210 18.32 -9.92 9.63
C ILE A 210 16.86 -9.46 9.78
N TYR A 211 16.37 -9.31 11.03
CA TYR A 211 15.06 -8.71 11.27
C TYR A 211 15.00 -7.28 10.71
N PHE A 212 15.99 -6.43 10.94
CA PHE A 212 16.00 -5.07 10.40
C PHE A 212 16.04 -5.04 8.87
N ILE A 213 16.87 -5.89 8.24
CA ILE A 213 16.91 -6.08 6.78
C ILE A 213 15.51 -6.45 6.26
N SER A 214 14.85 -7.42 6.91
CA SER A 214 13.58 -7.97 6.44
C SER A 214 12.45 -6.95 6.32
N ARG A 215 12.52 -5.82 7.05
CA ARG A 215 11.44 -4.84 7.08
C ARG A 215 11.37 -3.95 5.83
N PHE A 216 12.43 -3.91 5.01
CA PHE A 216 12.48 -3.05 3.83
C PHE A 216 13.02 -3.76 2.58
N TYR A 217 13.96 -4.68 2.75
CA TYR A 217 14.75 -5.19 1.65
C TYR A 217 13.99 -6.17 0.75
N GLN A 218 14.01 -5.90 -0.56
CA GLN A 218 13.39 -6.73 -1.61
C GLN A 218 14.39 -7.12 -2.72
N GLY A 219 15.70 -6.99 -2.46
CA GLY A 219 16.76 -7.25 -3.44
C GLY A 219 16.96 -8.74 -3.77
N GLU A 220 17.95 -9.02 -4.63
CA GLU A 220 18.11 -10.33 -5.27
C GLU A 220 18.52 -11.42 -4.29
N LYS A 221 19.27 -11.08 -3.23
CA LYS A 221 19.70 -12.07 -2.22
C LYS A 221 18.63 -12.41 -1.18
N LYS A 222 17.39 -11.95 -1.33
CA LYS A 222 16.30 -12.26 -0.38
C LYS A 222 16.19 -13.75 -0.08
N ASP A 223 16.13 -14.59 -1.12
CA ASP A 223 16.01 -16.04 -0.97
C ASP A 223 17.26 -16.67 -0.34
N HIS A 224 18.42 -16.06 -0.55
CA HIS A 224 19.67 -16.48 0.10
C HIS A 224 19.64 -16.20 1.60
N ILE A 225 19.19 -15.02 2.02
CA ILE A 225 19.00 -14.65 3.43
C ILE A 225 18.01 -15.61 4.10
N VAL A 226 16.90 -15.92 3.42
CA VAL A 226 15.90 -16.90 3.92
C VAL A 226 16.53 -18.28 4.14
N ARG A 227 17.33 -18.78 3.17
CA ARG A 227 18.04 -20.07 3.32
C ARG A 227 19.06 -20.05 4.46
N PHE A 228 19.81 -18.95 4.61
CA PHE A 228 20.74 -18.77 5.72
C PHE A 228 20.03 -18.82 7.08
N LEU A 229 18.87 -18.17 7.18
CA LEU A 229 18.09 -18.17 8.43
C LEU A 229 17.57 -19.57 8.74
N LEU A 230 16.99 -20.27 7.75
CA LEU A 230 16.50 -21.65 7.91
C LEU A 230 17.61 -22.66 8.26
N SER A 231 18.82 -22.49 7.72
CA SER A 231 19.95 -23.41 8.02
C SER A 231 20.42 -23.32 9.48
N ARG A 232 20.04 -22.26 10.20
CA ARG A 232 20.33 -22.05 11.62
C ARG A 232 19.18 -22.47 12.55
N GLN A 233 18.10 -23.02 12.00
CA GLN A 233 16.98 -23.50 12.80
C GLN A 233 17.38 -24.77 13.57
N ASN A 234 17.08 -24.81 14.85
CA ASN A 234 17.28 -25.98 15.70
C ASN A 234 16.26 -27.09 15.35
N GLN A 235 16.52 -28.31 15.82
CA GLN A 235 15.63 -29.45 15.61
C GLN A 235 14.22 -29.26 16.18
N ASP A 236 14.08 -28.45 17.24
CA ASP A 236 12.79 -28.10 17.84
C ASP A 236 12.07 -26.94 17.12
N GLY A 237 12.64 -26.45 16.01
CA GLY A 237 12.13 -25.34 15.23
C GLY A 237 12.52 -23.95 15.74
N SER A 238 13.22 -23.84 16.88
CA SER A 238 13.65 -22.56 17.45
C SER A 238 14.95 -22.02 16.82
N TRP A 239 15.29 -20.77 17.14
CA TRP A 239 16.59 -20.16 16.87
C TRP A 239 17.36 -19.84 18.16
N GLY A 240 17.29 -20.76 19.14
CA GLY A 240 18.06 -20.69 20.39
C GLY A 240 17.25 -20.19 21.58
N ASN A 241 16.65 -19.00 21.49
CA ASN A 241 15.81 -18.43 22.55
C ASN A 241 14.52 -17.80 21.98
N TYR A 242 13.63 -17.34 22.87
CA TYR A 242 12.34 -16.77 22.46
C TYR A 242 12.47 -15.49 21.61
N LEU A 243 13.45 -14.63 21.93
CA LEU A 243 13.68 -13.37 21.22
C LEU A 243 14.19 -13.66 19.80
N ASP A 244 15.28 -14.41 19.67
CA ASP A 244 15.86 -14.77 18.37
C ASP A 244 14.87 -15.56 17.50
N SER A 245 14.11 -16.47 18.10
CA SER A 245 13.05 -17.21 17.38
C SER A 245 11.95 -16.29 16.87
N SER A 246 11.54 -15.30 17.67
CA SER A 246 10.52 -14.33 17.26
C SER A 246 11.00 -13.37 16.16
N LEU A 247 12.28 -12.95 16.21
CA LEU A 247 12.91 -12.14 15.18
C LEU A 247 13.04 -12.92 13.87
N ALA A 248 13.49 -14.18 13.94
CA ALA A 248 13.61 -15.06 12.79
C ALA A 248 12.25 -15.32 12.12
N VAL A 249 11.21 -15.65 12.90
CA VAL A 249 9.84 -15.82 12.37
C VAL A 249 9.35 -14.55 11.71
N SER A 250 9.51 -13.39 12.37
CA SER A 250 9.09 -12.11 11.79
C SER A 250 9.84 -11.81 10.49
N ALA A 251 11.14 -12.08 10.44
CA ALA A 251 11.95 -11.89 9.24
C ALA A 251 11.53 -12.79 8.08
N LEU A 252 11.32 -14.09 8.33
CA LEU A 252 10.81 -15.03 7.32
C LEU A 252 9.46 -14.57 6.76
N LEU A 253 8.54 -14.15 7.63
CA LEU A 253 7.22 -13.67 7.22
C LEU A 253 7.30 -12.35 6.44
N ASN A 254 8.17 -11.42 6.81
CA ASN A 254 8.40 -10.19 6.06
C ASN A 254 8.98 -10.46 4.66
N PHE A 255 9.86 -11.45 4.51
CA PHE A 255 10.38 -11.88 3.21
C PHE A 255 9.37 -12.67 2.36
N GLY A 256 8.18 -12.96 2.91
CA GLY A 256 7.13 -13.69 2.21
C GLY A 256 7.29 -15.21 2.22
N TYR A 257 8.07 -15.77 3.17
CA TYR A 257 8.19 -17.21 3.33
C TYR A 257 6.83 -17.85 3.65
N GLN A 258 6.53 -18.97 2.97
CA GLN A 258 5.27 -19.71 3.10
C GLN A 258 5.46 -21.15 3.62
N GLY A 259 6.67 -21.52 4.02
CA GLY A 259 6.94 -22.86 4.54
C GLY A 259 6.44 -23.06 5.98
N ASP A 260 6.64 -24.27 6.50
CA ASP A 260 6.11 -24.67 7.80
C ASP A 260 6.93 -24.06 8.96
N LEU A 261 6.25 -23.26 9.79
CA LEU A 261 6.80 -22.68 11.02
C LEU A 261 6.18 -23.28 12.28
N THR A 262 5.35 -24.32 12.17
CA THR A 262 4.51 -24.85 13.26
C THR A 262 5.31 -25.17 14.51
N ASN A 263 6.46 -25.85 14.38
CA ASN A 263 7.31 -26.21 15.53
C ASN A 263 7.83 -24.97 16.28
N CYS A 264 8.23 -23.93 15.54
CA CYS A 264 8.67 -22.67 16.15
C CYS A 264 7.51 -21.94 16.84
N ILE A 265 6.32 -21.95 16.22
CA ILE A 265 5.12 -21.36 16.83
C ILE A 265 4.75 -22.10 18.12
N GLU A 266 4.83 -23.44 18.14
CA GLU A 266 4.65 -24.25 19.35
C GLU A 266 5.71 -23.94 20.41
N PHE A 267 6.97 -23.72 20.01
CA PHE A 267 8.02 -23.26 20.89
C PHE A 267 7.68 -21.91 21.53
N LEU A 268 7.33 -20.89 20.73
CA LEU A 268 6.98 -19.55 21.22
C LEU A 268 5.77 -19.57 22.17
N LEU A 269 4.77 -20.41 21.90
CA LEU A 269 3.58 -20.54 22.76
C LEU A 269 3.88 -21.15 24.14
N LYS A 270 5.03 -21.81 24.32
CA LYS A 270 5.50 -22.31 25.63
C LYS A 270 6.03 -21.21 26.54
N LEU A 271 6.31 -20.01 26.01
CA LEU A 271 6.77 -18.89 26.83
C LEU A 271 5.74 -18.58 27.93
N ASN A 272 6.19 -18.54 29.18
CA ASN A 272 5.39 -17.99 30.27
C ASN A 272 5.28 -16.47 30.11
N ILE A 273 4.31 -16.02 29.31
CA ILE A 273 4.13 -14.60 28.97
C ILE A 273 3.78 -13.69 30.18
N ALA A 274 3.46 -14.27 31.34
CA ALA A 274 3.29 -13.50 32.57
C ALA A 274 4.63 -13.09 33.21
N ASP A 275 5.71 -13.78 32.85
CA ASP A 275 7.07 -13.55 33.35
C ASP A 275 8.09 -13.91 32.24
N PRO A 276 8.11 -13.14 31.13
CA PRO A 276 9.07 -13.37 30.05
C PRO A 276 10.48 -12.99 30.50
N PRO A 277 11.51 -13.72 30.03
CA PRO A 277 12.89 -13.40 30.37
C PRO A 277 13.32 -12.10 29.68
N ALA A 278 14.21 -11.35 30.33
CA ALA A 278 15.03 -10.36 29.65
C ALA A 278 16.13 -11.10 28.88
N ILE A 279 16.22 -10.87 27.56
CA ILE A 279 17.24 -11.48 26.70
C ILE A 279 18.06 -10.32 26.10
N PRO A 280 19.41 -10.45 26.01
CA PRO A 280 20.26 -9.45 25.36
C PRO A 280 19.77 -9.17 23.94
N PHE A 281 19.53 -7.89 23.62
CA PHE A 281 19.16 -7.45 22.27
C PHE A 281 20.24 -6.58 21.64
N TYR A 282 20.89 -5.69 22.40
CA TYR A 282 21.93 -4.79 21.89
C TYR A 282 23.06 -4.64 22.91
N VAL A 283 24.23 -4.23 22.43
CA VAL A 283 25.37 -3.86 23.26
C VAL A 283 25.12 -2.45 23.79
N GLY A 284 24.88 -2.35 25.09
CA GLY A 284 24.51 -1.11 25.76
C GLY A 284 25.73 -0.26 26.16
N ALA A 285 25.47 1.00 26.47
CA ALA A 285 26.47 1.86 27.11
C ALA A 285 26.84 1.27 28.48
N ASN A 286 28.12 1.39 28.89
CA ASN A 286 28.55 0.91 30.20
C ASN A 286 28.05 1.86 31.29
N PRO A 287 26.99 1.50 32.05
CA PRO A 287 26.38 2.43 33.00
C PRO A 287 27.28 2.65 34.24
N THR A 288 28.27 1.77 34.45
CA THR A 288 29.17 1.78 35.62
C THR A 288 30.56 2.35 35.33
N GLN A 289 30.87 2.69 34.07
CA GLN A 289 32.18 3.20 33.61
C GLN A 289 33.39 2.33 33.99
N ASP A 290 33.18 1.04 34.22
CA ASP A 290 34.21 0.13 34.74
C ASP A 290 35.05 -0.57 33.64
N GLY A 291 34.84 -0.18 32.37
CA GLY A 291 35.57 -0.71 31.22
C GLY A 291 35.05 -2.03 30.65
N ASN A 292 34.00 -2.63 31.23
CA ASN A 292 33.38 -3.85 30.70
C ASN A 292 32.26 -3.55 29.68
N ASN A 293 31.99 -4.52 28.79
CA ASN A 293 30.83 -4.48 27.92
C ASN A 293 29.55 -4.81 28.70
N TYR A 294 28.49 -4.09 28.38
CA TYR A 294 27.15 -4.35 28.89
C TYR A 294 26.22 -4.67 27.72
N TYR A 295 25.23 -5.49 28.01
CA TYR A 295 24.22 -5.91 27.06
C TYR A 295 22.86 -5.53 27.61
N ASP A 296 22.07 -4.89 26.78
CA ASP A 296 20.76 -4.39 27.15
C ASP A 296 19.66 -5.32 26.67
N GLY A 297 18.64 -5.47 27.50
CA GLY A 297 17.53 -6.38 27.27
C GLY A 297 16.30 -5.95 28.06
N SER A 298 15.12 -6.32 27.57
CA SER A 298 13.86 -5.99 28.23
C SER A 298 12.87 -7.16 28.13
N PRO A 299 12.29 -7.61 29.25
CA PRO A 299 11.19 -8.57 29.24
C PRO A 299 10.01 -8.12 28.36
N ALA A 300 9.73 -6.81 28.37
CA ALA A 300 8.67 -6.22 27.55
C ALA A 300 9.01 -6.26 26.06
N LEU A 301 10.28 -6.08 25.69
CA LEU A 301 10.75 -6.23 24.31
C LEU A 301 10.64 -7.67 23.83
N THR A 302 11.10 -8.64 24.61
CA THR A 302 10.95 -10.07 24.29
C THR A 302 9.48 -10.45 24.11
N ALA A 303 8.60 -9.99 25.01
CA ALA A 303 7.16 -10.19 24.87
C ALA A 303 6.60 -9.54 23.61
N ALA A 304 6.98 -8.29 23.30
CA ALA A 304 6.49 -7.56 22.14
C ALA A 304 6.88 -8.27 20.83
N MET A 305 8.12 -8.71 20.69
CA MET A 305 8.60 -9.45 19.50
C MET A 305 7.88 -10.80 19.35
N CYS A 306 7.66 -11.53 20.45
CA CYS A 306 6.87 -12.77 20.41
C CYS A 306 5.42 -12.52 19.96
N VAL A 307 4.78 -11.46 20.46
CA VAL A 307 3.40 -11.10 20.08
C VAL A 307 3.36 -10.66 18.61
N GLU A 308 4.35 -9.89 18.12
CA GLU A 308 4.48 -9.50 16.72
C GLU A 308 4.55 -10.75 15.81
N ALA A 309 5.49 -11.65 16.07
CA ALA A 309 5.72 -12.86 15.28
C ALA A 309 4.44 -13.72 15.18
N LEU A 310 3.78 -13.95 16.31
CA LEU A 310 2.54 -14.72 16.37
C LEU A 310 1.36 -14.01 15.67
N ASN A 311 1.27 -12.69 15.77
CA ASN A 311 0.24 -11.91 15.07
C ASN A 311 0.44 -11.98 13.55
N LYS A 312 1.68 -11.80 13.07
CA LYS A 312 2.01 -11.93 11.64
C LYS A 312 1.68 -13.33 11.11
N TYR A 313 2.08 -14.37 11.83
CA TYR A 313 1.76 -15.76 11.46
C TYR A 313 0.24 -15.99 11.40
N SER A 314 -0.49 -15.57 12.44
CA SER A 314 -1.95 -15.71 12.48
C SER A 314 -2.65 -14.99 11.33
N ARG A 315 -2.19 -13.78 10.95
CA ARG A 315 -2.75 -13.04 9.81
C ARG A 315 -2.52 -13.80 8.51
N GLN A 316 -1.31 -14.29 8.27
CA GLN A 316 -1.00 -15.09 7.08
C GLN A 316 -1.87 -16.36 7.02
N SER A 317 -2.00 -17.10 8.13
CA SER A 317 -2.86 -18.30 8.19
C SER A 317 -4.36 -18.00 8.06
N THR A 318 -4.84 -16.85 8.56
CA THR A 318 -6.25 -16.44 8.47
C THR A 318 -6.61 -15.98 7.07
N VAL A 319 -5.71 -15.27 6.38
CA VAL A 319 -5.86 -14.92 4.96
C VAL A 319 -5.98 -16.20 4.14
N LEU A 320 -5.09 -17.18 4.36
CA LEU A 320 -5.12 -18.47 3.67
C LEU A 320 -6.43 -19.25 3.94
N SER A 321 -6.95 -19.24 5.18
CA SER A 321 -8.16 -20.00 5.56
C SER A 321 -9.50 -19.30 5.28
N GLY A 322 -9.56 -17.97 5.36
CA GLY A 322 -10.74 -17.15 5.02
C GLY A 322 -10.95 -17.03 3.51
N GLN A 323 -9.86 -16.95 2.74
CA GLN A 323 -9.90 -17.08 1.29
C GLN A 323 -10.48 -18.44 0.88
N LEU A 324 -10.19 -19.54 1.58
CA LEU A 324 -10.68 -20.87 1.20
C LEU A 324 -12.22 -21.05 1.23
N LYS A 325 -12.99 -20.33 2.08
CA LYS A 325 -14.45 -20.53 2.17
C LYS A 325 -15.28 -19.60 1.29
N VAL A 326 -14.99 -18.31 1.25
CA VAL A 326 -15.70 -17.34 0.38
C VAL A 326 -15.24 -17.49 -1.07
N ALA A 327 -13.97 -17.84 -1.30
CA ALA A 327 -13.52 -18.13 -2.65
C ALA A 327 -14.19 -19.38 -3.23
N ASN A 328 -14.73 -20.32 -2.44
CA ASN A 328 -15.33 -21.52 -3.05
C ASN A 328 -16.59 -21.23 -3.90
N HIS A 329 -17.49 -20.34 -3.48
CA HIS A 329 -18.65 -19.97 -4.32
C HIS A 329 -18.25 -18.98 -5.42
N THR A 330 -17.49 -17.93 -5.07
CA THR A 330 -17.05 -16.91 -6.03
C THR A 330 -16.16 -17.52 -7.14
N LYS A 331 -15.27 -18.46 -6.79
CA LYS A 331 -14.47 -19.21 -7.78
C LYS A 331 -15.33 -20.13 -8.62
N VAL A 332 -16.46 -20.67 -8.11
CA VAL A 332 -17.37 -21.47 -8.95
C VAL A 332 -17.99 -20.59 -10.04
N ILE A 333 -18.51 -19.40 -9.69
CA ILE A 333 -19.03 -18.44 -10.67
C ILE A 333 -17.94 -18.04 -11.67
N GLN A 334 -16.77 -17.60 -11.17
CA GLN A 334 -15.63 -17.21 -12.00
C GLN A 334 -15.22 -18.33 -12.96
N LYS A 335 -15.07 -19.56 -12.43
CA LYS A 335 -14.69 -20.73 -13.23
C LYS A 335 -15.72 -21.00 -14.31
N ARG A 336 -17.02 -20.93 -14.01
CA ARG A 336 -18.08 -21.11 -15.01
C ARG A 336 -18.05 -20.03 -16.11
N ILE A 337 -17.79 -18.77 -15.75
CA ILE A 337 -17.60 -17.68 -16.73
C ILE A 337 -16.44 -18.01 -17.66
N LEU A 338 -15.28 -18.39 -17.10
CA LEU A 338 -14.08 -18.73 -17.88
C LEU A 338 -14.28 -19.99 -18.73
N GLU A 339 -14.96 -21.02 -18.22
CA GLU A 339 -15.30 -22.23 -18.99
C GLU A 339 -16.18 -21.90 -20.21
N LEU A 340 -17.15 -20.99 -20.07
CA LEU A 340 -17.99 -20.55 -21.19
C LEU A 340 -17.21 -19.70 -22.20
N ALA A 341 -16.35 -18.79 -21.73
CA ALA A 341 -15.48 -17.99 -22.59
C ALA A 341 -14.52 -18.87 -23.40
N ASN A 342 -13.88 -19.84 -22.76
CA ASN A 342 -12.97 -20.80 -23.39
C ASN A 342 -13.72 -21.67 -24.42
N LYS A 343 -14.92 -22.15 -24.08
CA LYS A 343 -15.76 -22.90 -25.02
C LYS A 343 -16.11 -22.06 -26.26
N ARG A 344 -16.37 -20.76 -26.08
CA ARG A 344 -16.63 -19.86 -27.22
C ARG A 344 -15.38 -19.65 -28.08
N ALA A 345 -14.21 -19.58 -27.46
CA ALA A 345 -12.93 -19.47 -28.14
C ALA A 345 -12.64 -20.70 -29.02
N GLU A 346 -12.91 -21.91 -28.53
CA GLU A 346 -12.77 -23.15 -29.32
C GLU A 346 -13.57 -23.11 -30.63
N TRP A 347 -14.77 -22.52 -30.61
CA TRP A 347 -15.63 -22.39 -31.79
C TRP A 347 -15.25 -21.25 -32.74
N SER A 348 -14.30 -20.40 -32.35
CA SER A 348 -13.94 -19.19 -33.10
C SER A 348 -12.76 -19.39 -34.05
N GLY A 349 -12.24 -20.61 -34.15
CA GLY A 349 -11.06 -20.94 -34.96
C GLY A 349 -9.74 -20.69 -34.21
N LYS A 350 -8.63 -21.22 -34.74
CA LYS A 350 -7.34 -21.29 -34.03
C LYS A 350 -6.76 -19.91 -33.68
N GLU A 351 -6.83 -18.96 -34.60
CA GLU A 351 -6.24 -17.62 -34.40
C GLU A 351 -7.10 -16.76 -33.48
N LEU A 352 -8.36 -16.54 -33.85
CA LEU A 352 -9.29 -15.71 -33.06
C LEU A 352 -9.57 -16.30 -31.67
N GLY A 353 -9.71 -17.63 -31.58
CA GLY A 353 -9.85 -18.33 -30.31
C GLY A 353 -8.59 -18.25 -29.44
N GLY A 354 -7.40 -18.29 -30.06
CA GLY A 354 -6.13 -18.10 -29.35
C GLY A 354 -6.05 -16.73 -28.67
N GLU A 355 -6.39 -15.66 -29.40
CA GLU A 355 -6.39 -14.29 -28.86
C GLU A 355 -7.50 -14.09 -27.80
N LEU A 356 -8.70 -14.65 -28.00
CA LEU A 356 -9.77 -14.59 -27.00
C LEU A 356 -9.35 -15.25 -25.68
N ASN A 357 -8.76 -16.45 -25.75
CA ASN A 357 -8.26 -17.16 -24.57
C ASN A 357 -7.16 -16.37 -23.87
N LYS A 358 -6.25 -15.76 -24.65
CA LYS A 358 -5.17 -14.93 -24.10
C LYS A 358 -5.74 -13.75 -23.31
N LEU A 359 -6.55 -12.90 -23.94
CA LEU A 359 -7.13 -11.72 -23.27
C LEU A 359 -8.03 -12.11 -22.09
N THR A 360 -8.77 -13.20 -22.20
CA THR A 360 -9.58 -13.72 -21.09
C THR A 360 -8.72 -14.10 -19.88
N ASN A 361 -7.60 -14.80 -20.11
CA ASN A 361 -6.68 -15.20 -19.04
C ASN A 361 -5.92 -14.00 -18.47
N ASP A 362 -5.45 -13.09 -19.32
CA ASP A 362 -4.77 -11.86 -18.89
C ASP A 362 -5.69 -11.02 -18.00
N LEU A 363 -6.96 -10.87 -18.39
CA LEU A 363 -7.94 -10.16 -17.59
C LEU A 363 -8.24 -10.87 -16.27
N ALA A 364 -8.47 -12.18 -16.29
CA ALA A 364 -8.77 -12.97 -15.10
C ALA A 364 -7.65 -12.93 -14.05
N ASN A 365 -6.40 -12.81 -14.50
CA ASN A 365 -5.21 -12.71 -13.65
C ASN A 365 -4.83 -11.27 -13.30
N SER A 366 -5.50 -10.26 -13.87
CA SER A 366 -5.24 -8.85 -13.58
C SER A 366 -5.74 -8.47 -12.17
N ARG A 367 -5.18 -7.39 -11.62
CA ARG A 367 -5.58 -6.82 -10.31
C ARG A 367 -7.09 -6.51 -10.23
N ASN A 368 -7.70 -6.16 -11.35
CA ASN A 368 -9.13 -5.81 -11.46
C ASN A 368 -9.99 -6.95 -12.03
N GLY A 369 -9.41 -8.10 -12.35
CA GLY A 369 -10.10 -9.21 -13.01
C GLY A 369 -11.30 -9.73 -12.24
N GLU A 370 -11.16 -9.88 -10.91
CA GLU A 370 -12.29 -10.25 -10.06
C GLU A 370 -13.41 -9.21 -10.10
N GLN A 371 -13.10 -7.92 -10.06
CA GLN A 371 -14.12 -6.85 -10.10
C GLN A 371 -14.88 -6.87 -11.42
N ILE A 372 -14.19 -7.04 -12.55
CA ILE A 372 -14.80 -7.04 -13.87
C ILE A 372 -15.71 -8.25 -14.07
N LEU A 373 -15.20 -9.44 -13.78
CA LEU A 373 -15.91 -10.71 -13.98
C LEU A 373 -17.08 -10.88 -13.01
N LEU A 374 -16.91 -10.45 -11.76
CA LEU A 374 -17.80 -10.82 -10.66
C LEU A 374 -18.67 -9.66 -10.19
N LEU A 375 -18.65 -8.49 -10.83
CA LEU A 375 -19.51 -7.37 -10.45
C LEU A 375 -20.98 -7.76 -10.29
N PRO A 376 -21.61 -8.55 -11.20
CA PRO A 376 -23.01 -8.95 -11.01
C PRO A 376 -23.22 -9.80 -9.76
N ASP A 377 -22.28 -10.70 -9.43
CA ASP A 377 -22.31 -11.52 -8.22
C ASP A 377 -22.08 -10.68 -6.95
N ILE A 378 -21.14 -9.72 -7.00
CA ILE A 378 -20.90 -8.75 -5.93
C ILE A 378 -22.18 -7.96 -5.65
N PHE A 379 -22.81 -7.41 -6.68
CA PHE A 379 -24.06 -6.66 -6.55
C PHE A 379 -25.21 -7.54 -6.02
N ASN A 380 -25.39 -8.75 -6.56
CA ASN A 380 -26.42 -9.69 -6.13
C ASN A 380 -26.29 -10.06 -4.63
N LYS A 381 -25.07 -10.09 -4.09
CA LYS A 381 -24.83 -10.32 -2.65
C LYS A 381 -25.14 -9.10 -1.77
N CYS A 382 -25.24 -7.91 -2.36
CA CYS A 382 -25.53 -6.67 -1.63
C CYS A 382 -27.04 -6.44 -1.44
N ILE A 383 -27.88 -6.96 -2.33
CA ILE A 383 -29.32 -6.74 -2.30
C ILE A 383 -30.03 -7.63 -1.27
N SER A 384 -31.15 -7.15 -0.72
CA SER A 384 -31.89 -7.78 0.37
C SER A 384 -32.56 -9.11 -0.02
N ALA A 385 -32.86 -9.27 -1.30
CA ALA A 385 -33.39 -10.50 -1.87
C ALA A 385 -32.53 -10.89 -3.10
N PRO A 386 -31.38 -11.57 -2.92
CA PRO A 386 -30.55 -11.99 -4.03
C PRO A 386 -31.31 -12.90 -5.00
N THR A 387 -31.07 -12.78 -6.31
CA THR A 387 -31.52 -13.81 -7.25
C THR A 387 -30.80 -15.12 -6.97
N THR A 388 -31.56 -16.22 -7.02
CA THR A 388 -31.03 -17.58 -6.91
C THR A 388 -30.67 -18.17 -8.27
N ASP A 389 -30.92 -17.44 -9.36
CA ASP A 389 -30.57 -17.89 -10.72
C ASP A 389 -29.07 -17.69 -10.98
N GLU A 390 -28.28 -18.71 -10.62
CA GLU A 390 -26.85 -18.74 -10.87
C GLU A 390 -26.52 -18.59 -12.36
N SER A 391 -27.39 -19.09 -13.25
CA SER A 391 -27.15 -19.03 -14.70
C SER A 391 -27.22 -17.59 -15.21
N MET A 392 -28.16 -16.80 -14.71
CA MET A 392 -28.25 -15.37 -15.00
C MET A 392 -26.98 -14.64 -14.54
N ILE A 393 -26.51 -14.88 -13.31
CA ILE A 393 -25.31 -14.23 -12.77
C ILE A 393 -24.07 -14.58 -13.60
N VAL A 394 -23.89 -15.85 -13.97
CA VAL A 394 -22.79 -16.30 -14.84
C VAL A 394 -22.89 -15.63 -16.22
N SER A 395 -24.07 -15.57 -16.82
CA SER A 395 -24.26 -14.92 -18.12
C SER A 395 -23.98 -13.41 -18.07
N LEU A 396 -24.39 -12.71 -17.01
CA LEU A 396 -24.06 -11.29 -16.83
C LEU A 396 -22.55 -11.08 -16.62
N GLY A 397 -21.88 -11.96 -15.87
CA GLY A 397 -20.43 -11.91 -15.72
C GLY A 397 -19.69 -12.15 -17.04
N LEU A 398 -20.19 -13.08 -17.86
CA LEU A 398 -19.68 -13.33 -19.21
C LEU A 398 -19.92 -12.14 -20.15
N ALA A 399 -21.07 -11.48 -20.04
CA ALA A 399 -21.35 -10.25 -20.77
C ALA A 399 -20.38 -9.13 -20.38
N ASN A 400 -20.11 -8.94 -19.09
CA ASN A 400 -19.12 -7.97 -18.61
C ASN A 400 -17.71 -8.26 -19.15
N LEU A 401 -17.28 -9.52 -19.17
CA LEU A 401 -16.01 -9.93 -19.78
C LEU A 401 -15.92 -9.52 -21.24
N TYR A 402 -16.93 -9.88 -22.04
CA TYR A 402 -16.94 -9.56 -23.47
C TYR A 402 -17.04 -8.06 -23.74
N GLY A 403 -17.84 -7.33 -22.96
CA GLY A 403 -17.88 -5.88 -23.03
C GLY A 403 -16.51 -5.27 -22.76
N TRP A 404 -15.86 -5.68 -21.66
CA TRP A 404 -14.54 -5.18 -21.31
C TRP A 404 -13.51 -5.44 -22.43
N ILE A 405 -13.44 -6.67 -22.94
CA ILE A 405 -12.52 -7.00 -24.05
C ILE A 405 -12.82 -6.15 -25.28
N ALA A 406 -14.10 -6.02 -25.67
CA ALA A 406 -14.47 -5.25 -26.85
C ALA A 406 -14.08 -3.78 -26.69
N TYR A 407 -14.44 -3.15 -25.57
CA TYR A 407 -14.16 -1.74 -25.35
C TYR A 407 -12.69 -1.46 -25.18
N THR A 408 -11.92 -2.27 -24.45
CA THR A 408 -10.46 -2.08 -24.36
C THR A 408 -9.82 -2.15 -25.74
N VAL A 409 -10.20 -3.12 -26.59
CA VAL A 409 -9.62 -3.20 -27.94
C VAL A 409 -10.04 -2.02 -28.83
N TYR A 410 -11.27 -1.53 -28.70
CA TYR A 410 -11.69 -0.32 -29.43
C TYR A 410 -10.95 0.92 -28.91
N ASP A 411 -10.86 1.10 -27.60
CA ASP A 411 -10.20 2.22 -26.93
C ASP A 411 -8.72 2.27 -27.31
N ASP A 412 -7.99 1.17 -27.12
CA ASP A 412 -6.58 1.05 -27.51
C ASP A 412 -6.40 1.41 -29.00
N PHE A 413 -7.30 0.95 -29.88
CA PHE A 413 -7.23 1.24 -31.31
C PHE A 413 -7.51 2.70 -31.64
N LEU A 414 -8.46 3.34 -30.95
CA LEU A 414 -8.78 4.76 -31.11
C LEU A 414 -7.69 5.67 -30.55
N ASP A 415 -6.88 5.15 -29.63
CA ASP A 415 -5.75 5.83 -28.98
C ASP A 415 -4.41 5.62 -29.71
N ASP A 416 -4.43 5.01 -30.90
CA ASP A 416 -3.24 4.64 -31.69
C ASP A 416 -2.25 3.70 -30.94
N GLU A 417 -2.72 3.01 -29.90
CA GLU A 417 -1.97 2.03 -29.10
C GLU A 417 -2.31 0.57 -29.48
N GLY A 418 -3.46 0.38 -30.11
CA GLY A 418 -4.08 -0.90 -30.39
C GLY A 418 -3.60 -1.55 -31.69
N GLN A 419 -3.77 -2.87 -31.75
CA GLN A 419 -3.40 -3.65 -32.93
C GLN A 419 -4.65 -3.91 -33.78
N SER A 420 -4.69 -3.38 -35.01
CA SER A 420 -5.84 -3.53 -35.93
C SER A 420 -6.31 -4.98 -36.13
N LYS A 421 -5.41 -5.96 -36.01
CA LYS A 421 -5.72 -7.40 -36.06
C LYS A 421 -6.64 -7.88 -34.92
N LEU A 422 -6.82 -7.12 -33.84
CA LEU A 422 -7.71 -7.45 -32.72
C LEU A 422 -9.15 -6.97 -32.95
N LEU A 423 -9.41 -6.09 -33.93
CA LEU A 423 -10.76 -5.59 -34.22
C LEU A 423 -11.79 -6.71 -34.51
N PRO A 424 -11.46 -7.80 -35.24
CA PRO A 424 -12.38 -8.93 -35.38
C PRO A 424 -12.76 -9.59 -34.05
N LEU A 425 -11.84 -9.60 -33.07
CA LEU A 425 -12.10 -10.12 -31.73
C LEU A 425 -13.02 -9.20 -30.93
N ALA A 426 -12.80 -7.88 -31.01
CA ALA A 426 -13.70 -6.90 -30.41
C ALA A 426 -15.13 -7.05 -30.95
N ASN A 427 -15.27 -7.18 -32.27
CA ASN A 427 -16.57 -7.40 -32.92
C ASN A 427 -17.21 -8.74 -32.50
N LEU A 428 -16.42 -9.80 -32.33
CA LEU A 428 -16.92 -11.06 -31.78
C LEU A 428 -17.47 -10.86 -30.36
N CYS A 429 -16.69 -10.26 -29.47
CA CYS A 429 -17.08 -10.04 -28.08
C CYS A 429 -18.32 -9.14 -27.98
N LEU A 430 -18.39 -8.05 -28.74
CA LEU A 430 -19.55 -7.16 -28.78
C LEU A 430 -20.83 -7.89 -29.25
N ARG A 431 -20.71 -8.80 -30.22
CA ARG A 431 -21.84 -9.65 -30.67
C ARG A 431 -22.31 -10.61 -29.57
N GLU A 432 -21.37 -11.25 -28.87
CA GLU A 432 -21.71 -12.16 -27.76
C GLU A 432 -22.35 -11.40 -26.58
N LEU A 433 -21.80 -10.24 -26.21
CA LEU A 433 -22.40 -9.31 -25.25
C LEU A 433 -23.86 -9.00 -25.62
N THR A 434 -24.09 -8.58 -26.87
CA THR A 434 -25.42 -8.22 -27.37
C THR A 434 -26.37 -9.43 -27.36
N ALA A 435 -25.88 -10.61 -27.74
CA ALA A 435 -26.68 -11.84 -27.73
C ALA A 435 -27.08 -12.25 -26.30
N ILE A 436 -26.19 -12.08 -25.32
CA ILE A 436 -26.49 -12.37 -23.91
C ILE A 436 -27.60 -11.45 -23.41
N TYR A 437 -27.49 -10.13 -23.59
CA TYR A 437 -28.54 -9.20 -23.14
C TYR A 437 -29.87 -9.39 -23.89
N ALA A 438 -29.84 -9.79 -25.16
CA ALA A 438 -31.05 -10.11 -25.92
C ALA A 438 -31.76 -11.38 -25.41
N THR A 439 -31.03 -12.31 -24.80
CA THR A 439 -31.55 -13.62 -24.36
C THR A 439 -31.89 -13.67 -22.87
N LEU A 440 -31.26 -12.85 -22.02
CA LEU A 440 -31.48 -12.87 -20.57
C LEU A 440 -32.85 -12.30 -20.14
N LEU A 441 -33.38 -11.30 -20.85
CA LEU A 441 -34.66 -10.68 -20.50
C LEU A 441 -35.60 -10.57 -21.72
N PRO A 442 -35.99 -11.69 -22.35
CA PRO A 442 -36.72 -11.71 -23.62
C PRO A 442 -38.15 -11.12 -23.51
N LYS A 443 -38.65 -10.91 -22.28
CA LYS A 443 -39.95 -10.27 -22.00
C LYS A 443 -39.84 -8.80 -21.57
N SER A 444 -38.64 -8.30 -21.22
CA SER A 444 -38.45 -6.93 -20.76
C SER A 444 -38.05 -6.02 -21.92
N THR A 445 -39.05 -5.37 -22.52
CA THR A 445 -38.78 -4.26 -23.46
C THR A 445 -37.96 -3.13 -22.81
N GLU A 446 -37.94 -3.05 -21.48
CA GLU A 446 -37.18 -2.07 -20.72
C GLU A 446 -35.68 -2.35 -20.73
N MET A 447 -35.23 -3.59 -20.48
CA MET A 447 -33.78 -3.89 -20.51
C MET A 447 -33.19 -3.59 -21.89
N ALA A 448 -33.88 -3.96 -22.96
CA ALA A 448 -33.41 -3.66 -24.32
C ALA A 448 -33.28 -2.15 -24.58
N LYS A 449 -34.14 -1.32 -23.96
CA LYS A 449 -34.04 0.15 -24.04
C LYS A 449 -32.86 0.66 -23.22
N VAL A 450 -32.68 0.18 -21.99
CA VAL A 450 -31.57 0.55 -21.11
C VAL A 450 -30.23 0.19 -21.76
N PHE A 451 -30.10 -1.04 -22.26
CA PHE A 451 -28.92 -1.53 -22.96
C PHE A 451 -28.58 -0.60 -24.13
N ARG A 452 -29.51 -0.44 -25.09
CA ARG A 452 -29.27 0.44 -26.26
C ARG A 452 -28.87 1.85 -25.87
N ARG A 453 -29.55 2.46 -24.89
CA ARG A 453 -29.21 3.81 -24.45
C ARG A 453 -27.79 3.91 -23.89
N ILE A 454 -27.36 2.94 -23.08
CA ILE A 454 -26.00 2.91 -22.52
C ILE A 454 -24.97 2.68 -23.64
N MET A 455 -25.22 1.74 -24.55
CA MET A 455 -24.34 1.48 -25.70
C MET A 455 -24.21 2.71 -26.61
N ASP A 456 -25.34 3.33 -26.98
CA ASP A 456 -25.36 4.57 -27.76
C ASP A 456 -24.66 5.73 -27.04
N GLY A 457 -24.67 5.73 -25.70
CA GLY A 457 -23.97 6.70 -24.86
C GLY A 457 -22.46 6.53 -24.93
N ILE A 458 -21.97 5.29 -24.82
CA ILE A 458 -20.54 4.96 -24.97
C ILE A 458 -20.03 5.38 -26.35
N ASP A 459 -20.75 5.03 -27.42
CA ASP A 459 -20.34 5.35 -28.79
C ASP A 459 -20.28 6.87 -29.02
N LYS A 460 -21.25 7.63 -28.49
CA LYS A 460 -21.24 9.10 -28.54
C LYS A 460 -20.08 9.71 -27.77
N ALA A 461 -19.74 9.15 -26.60
CA ALA A 461 -18.63 9.64 -25.80
C ALA A 461 -17.29 9.41 -26.52
N ASN A 462 -17.10 8.23 -27.12
CA ASN A 462 -15.92 7.92 -27.92
C ASN A 462 -15.83 8.80 -29.18
N GLU A 463 -16.95 9.02 -29.89
CA GLU A 463 -16.98 9.94 -31.04
C GLU A 463 -16.55 11.36 -30.63
N TRP A 464 -17.10 11.86 -29.51
CA TRP A 464 -16.77 13.18 -29.00
C TRP A 464 -15.29 13.31 -28.65
N GLU A 465 -14.71 12.30 -28.01
CA GLU A 465 -13.31 12.28 -27.61
C GLU A 465 -12.36 12.31 -28.81
N ILE A 466 -12.56 11.43 -29.80
CA ILE A 466 -11.74 11.40 -31.02
C ILE A 466 -11.78 12.77 -31.72
N ARG A 467 -12.97 13.39 -31.77
CA ARG A 467 -13.16 14.66 -32.47
C ARG A 467 -12.61 15.86 -31.71
N SER A 468 -12.68 15.84 -30.39
CA SER A 468 -12.50 17.04 -29.57
C SER A 468 -11.24 17.00 -28.72
N CYS A 469 -10.78 15.82 -28.32
CA CYS A 469 -9.70 15.60 -27.34
C CYS A 469 -8.41 15.06 -27.96
N ARG A 470 -8.20 15.30 -29.26
CA ARG A 470 -6.96 14.96 -29.98
C ARG A 470 -6.33 16.22 -30.56
N SER A 471 -5.03 16.35 -30.38
CA SER A 471 -4.23 17.48 -30.86
C SER A 471 -3.07 17.01 -31.72
N GLU A 472 -2.69 17.81 -32.71
CA GLU A 472 -1.57 17.49 -33.58
C GLU A 472 -0.22 17.61 -32.85
N LEU A 473 0.66 16.64 -33.07
CA LEU A 473 2.04 16.65 -32.61
C LEU A 473 2.99 17.00 -33.76
N SER A 474 3.94 17.90 -33.48
CA SER A 474 5.03 18.24 -34.40
C SER A 474 6.37 18.18 -33.67
N ARG A 475 7.09 17.08 -33.83
CA ARG A 475 8.37 16.80 -33.17
C ARG A 475 8.27 16.93 -31.64
N ASP A 476 8.85 17.99 -31.07
CA ASP A 476 8.89 18.31 -29.65
C ASP A 476 7.73 19.21 -29.19
N ARG A 477 6.68 19.36 -30.02
CA ARG A 477 5.61 20.33 -29.79
C ARG A 477 4.22 19.75 -29.93
N LEU A 478 3.34 20.18 -29.04
CA LEU A 478 1.90 20.06 -29.17
C LEU A 478 1.35 21.32 -29.86
N ILE A 479 0.59 21.15 -30.94
CA ILE A 479 -0.16 22.24 -31.57
C ILE A 479 -1.48 22.37 -30.82
N LEU A 480 -1.76 23.53 -30.25
CA LEU A 480 -3.00 23.76 -29.50
C LEU A 480 -4.18 23.94 -30.44
N PRO A 481 -5.35 23.34 -30.14
CA PRO A 481 -6.56 23.60 -30.89
C PRO A 481 -7.05 25.03 -30.62
N ASP A 482 -7.86 25.57 -31.54
CA ASP A 482 -8.43 26.91 -31.39
C ASP A 482 -9.25 27.02 -30.08
N SER A 483 -10.03 25.97 -29.79
CA SER A 483 -10.76 25.77 -28.52
C SER A 483 -10.32 24.46 -27.85
N LEU A 484 -10.03 24.51 -26.56
CA LEU A 484 -9.82 23.30 -25.75
C LEU A 484 -11.17 22.55 -25.56
N PRO A 485 -11.14 21.22 -25.36
CA PRO A 485 -12.34 20.44 -25.07
C PRO A 485 -13.12 20.99 -23.86
N ASP A 486 -14.44 20.96 -23.94
CA ASP A 486 -15.33 21.30 -22.84
C ASP A 486 -15.95 20.02 -22.25
N TYR A 487 -15.46 19.64 -21.07
CA TYR A 487 -15.98 18.48 -20.34
C TYR A 487 -17.31 18.75 -19.63
N SER A 488 -17.84 19.98 -19.65
CA SER A 488 -19.14 20.37 -19.10
C SER A 488 -19.38 19.88 -17.66
N ASP A 489 -20.44 19.09 -17.42
CA ASP A 489 -20.77 18.48 -16.12
C ASP A 489 -19.99 17.17 -15.83
N ARG A 490 -19.06 16.82 -16.72
CA ARG A 490 -18.19 15.64 -16.67
C ARG A 490 -18.92 14.31 -16.90
N SER A 491 -20.20 14.31 -17.31
CA SER A 491 -20.94 13.06 -17.58
C SER A 491 -20.24 12.18 -18.62
N VAL A 492 -19.58 12.81 -19.59
CA VAL A 492 -18.84 12.13 -20.66
C VAL A 492 -17.75 11.20 -20.14
N LEU A 493 -17.15 11.52 -18.98
CA LEU A 493 -16.15 10.66 -18.32
C LEU A 493 -16.78 9.33 -17.86
N SER A 494 -18.01 9.35 -17.37
CA SER A 494 -18.72 8.11 -17.05
C SER A 494 -19.24 7.38 -18.28
N ASP A 495 -19.71 8.12 -19.29
CA ASP A 495 -20.41 7.55 -20.43
C ASP A 495 -19.53 6.58 -21.24
N ARG A 496 -18.21 6.82 -21.31
CA ARG A 496 -17.23 5.92 -21.96
C ARG A 496 -17.22 4.49 -21.40
N SER A 497 -17.51 4.33 -20.11
CA SER A 497 -17.39 3.06 -19.39
C SER A 497 -18.67 2.61 -18.68
N LEU A 498 -19.80 3.29 -18.93
CA LEU A 498 -21.06 3.04 -18.22
C LEU A 498 -21.65 1.65 -18.48
N GLY A 499 -21.16 0.94 -19.51
CA GLY A 499 -21.46 -0.46 -19.77
C GLY A 499 -21.21 -1.37 -18.55
N HIS A 500 -20.27 -0.99 -17.67
CA HIS A 500 -19.99 -1.70 -16.42
C HIS A 500 -21.23 -1.79 -15.49
N ALA A 501 -22.17 -0.83 -15.57
CA ALA A 501 -23.38 -0.82 -14.75
C ALA A 501 -24.47 -1.81 -15.25
N LEU A 502 -24.38 -2.33 -16.48
CA LEU A 502 -25.46 -3.08 -17.11
C LEU A 502 -25.86 -4.34 -16.35
N GLY A 503 -24.89 -5.07 -15.76
CA GLY A 503 -25.16 -6.29 -14.99
C GLY A 503 -26.03 -6.03 -13.74
N PRO A 504 -25.59 -5.15 -12.82
CA PRO A 504 -26.41 -4.69 -11.70
C PRO A 504 -27.80 -4.19 -12.09
N LEU A 505 -27.91 -3.38 -13.15
CA LEU A 505 -29.19 -2.87 -13.62
C LEU A 505 -30.12 -3.97 -14.17
N ALA A 506 -29.57 -4.97 -14.84
CA ALA A 506 -30.32 -6.13 -15.31
C ALA A 506 -30.88 -6.98 -14.16
N ILE A 507 -30.13 -7.14 -13.07
CA ILE A 507 -30.60 -7.82 -11.85
C ILE A 507 -31.80 -7.07 -11.27
N LEU A 508 -31.75 -5.73 -11.18
CA LEU A 508 -32.89 -4.95 -10.67
C LEU A 508 -34.13 -5.09 -11.55
N LEU A 509 -33.97 -5.02 -12.88
CA LEU A 509 -35.09 -5.17 -13.81
C LEU A 509 -35.72 -6.57 -13.75
N GLU A 510 -34.93 -7.62 -13.57
CA GLU A 510 -35.43 -8.98 -13.37
C GLU A 510 -36.28 -9.11 -12.10
N GLN A 511 -35.87 -8.43 -11.03
CA GLN A 511 -36.60 -8.39 -9.77
C GLN A 511 -37.86 -7.51 -9.80
N GLY A 512 -38.18 -6.93 -10.95
CA GLY A 512 -39.38 -6.13 -11.17
C GLY A 512 -39.24 -4.65 -10.82
N TYR A 513 -38.03 -4.16 -10.54
CA TYR A 513 -37.79 -2.72 -10.42
C TYR A 513 -37.82 -2.06 -11.80
N LEU A 514 -38.47 -0.91 -11.90
CA LEU A 514 -38.54 -0.14 -13.16
C LEU A 514 -37.41 0.86 -13.26
N GLU A 515 -37.10 1.34 -14.45
CA GLU A 515 -36.12 2.41 -14.66
C GLU A 515 -36.46 3.71 -13.89
N SER A 516 -37.76 3.96 -13.69
CA SER A 516 -38.26 5.11 -12.94
C SER A 516 -38.09 4.98 -11.42
N SER A 517 -37.82 3.76 -10.91
CA SER A 517 -37.64 3.48 -9.49
C SER A 517 -36.43 4.18 -8.90
N LEU A 518 -36.46 4.39 -7.57
CA LEU A 518 -35.33 4.98 -6.86
C LEU A 518 -34.13 4.05 -6.89
N GLU A 519 -34.35 2.76 -6.69
CA GLU A 519 -33.33 1.71 -6.62
C GLU A 519 -32.51 1.63 -7.92
N PHE A 520 -33.19 1.71 -9.07
CA PHE A 520 -32.53 1.73 -10.38
C PHE A 520 -31.71 3.01 -10.56
N LYS A 521 -32.30 4.18 -10.28
CA LYS A 521 -31.63 5.49 -10.44
C LYS A 521 -30.44 5.64 -9.51
N SER A 522 -30.56 5.23 -8.26
CA SER A 522 -29.48 5.25 -7.28
C SER A 522 -28.35 4.31 -7.66
N THR A 523 -28.66 3.12 -8.21
CA THR A 523 -27.63 2.20 -8.72
C THR A 523 -26.90 2.78 -9.93
N LEU A 524 -27.63 3.36 -10.88
CA LEU A 524 -27.02 4.01 -12.04
C LEU A 524 -26.15 5.21 -11.62
N SER A 525 -26.66 6.07 -10.73
CA SER A 525 -25.94 7.22 -10.19
C SER A 525 -24.68 6.83 -9.43
N PHE A 526 -24.72 5.73 -8.67
CA PHE A 526 -23.51 5.17 -8.04
C PHE A 526 -22.42 4.90 -9.07
N PHE A 527 -22.73 4.16 -10.14
CA PHE A 527 -21.75 3.83 -11.17
C PHE A 527 -21.27 5.06 -11.94
N GLN A 528 -22.15 6.01 -12.27
CA GLN A 528 -21.75 7.25 -12.93
C GLN A 528 -20.70 8.01 -12.11
N HIS A 529 -20.97 8.24 -10.83
CA HIS A 529 -20.03 8.96 -9.97
C HIS A 529 -18.76 8.16 -9.64
N TYR A 530 -18.87 6.84 -9.46
CA TYR A 530 -17.72 5.97 -9.30
C TYR A 530 -16.79 6.04 -10.51
N ILE A 531 -17.32 5.93 -11.72
CA ILE A 531 -16.53 5.96 -12.96
C ILE A 531 -15.92 7.34 -13.17
N ILE A 532 -16.65 8.44 -12.93
CA ILE A 532 -16.08 9.80 -13.00
C ILE A 532 -14.90 9.93 -12.04
N ALA A 533 -15.06 9.53 -10.78
CA ALA A 533 -13.96 9.60 -9.81
C ALA A 533 -12.76 8.75 -10.21
N LYS A 534 -13.00 7.56 -10.78
CA LYS A 534 -11.95 6.70 -11.31
C LYS A 534 -11.20 7.39 -12.46
N GLN A 535 -11.92 7.91 -13.45
CA GLN A 535 -11.30 8.56 -14.61
C GLN A 535 -10.52 9.81 -14.22
N LEU A 536 -11.05 10.63 -13.32
CA LEU A 536 -10.33 11.80 -12.79
C LEU A 536 -9.03 11.41 -12.09
N ASN A 537 -9.06 10.31 -11.33
CA ASN A 537 -7.86 9.78 -10.68
C ASN A 537 -6.86 9.26 -11.71
N ASP A 538 -7.30 8.51 -12.72
CA ASP A 538 -6.45 7.98 -13.79
C ASP A 538 -5.82 9.13 -14.61
N ASP A 539 -6.62 10.11 -15.06
CA ASP A 539 -6.15 11.31 -15.78
C ASP A 539 -5.10 12.11 -14.98
N ALA A 540 -5.21 12.15 -13.64
CA ALA A 540 -4.21 12.81 -12.80
C ALA A 540 -2.87 12.05 -12.75
N HIS A 541 -2.87 10.72 -12.88
CA HIS A 541 -1.65 9.93 -12.91
C HIS A 541 -1.02 9.94 -14.31
N ASP A 542 -1.84 9.99 -15.37
CA ASP A 542 -1.40 9.79 -16.75
C ASP A 542 -1.25 11.09 -17.56
N TRP A 543 -1.49 12.27 -16.96
CA TRP A 543 -1.49 13.56 -17.67
C TRP A 543 -0.24 13.81 -18.53
N GLU A 544 0.94 13.36 -18.09
CA GLU A 544 2.17 13.51 -18.86
C GLU A 544 2.16 12.68 -20.14
N VAL A 545 1.70 11.43 -20.02
CA VAL A 545 1.63 10.46 -21.11
C VAL A 545 0.59 10.92 -22.12
N ASP A 546 -0.58 11.31 -21.63
CA ASP A 546 -1.67 11.88 -22.43
C ASP A 546 -1.19 13.08 -23.22
N LEU A 547 -0.57 14.05 -22.55
CA LEU A 547 -0.09 15.28 -23.18
C LEU A 547 0.96 15.00 -24.27
N LYS A 548 1.90 14.09 -24.01
CA LYS A 548 2.94 13.68 -24.97
C LYS A 548 2.37 12.95 -26.18
N ARG A 549 1.21 12.29 -26.03
CA ARG A 549 0.46 11.63 -27.11
C ARG A 549 -0.50 12.57 -27.83
N GLY A 550 -0.65 13.82 -27.36
CA GLY A 550 -1.62 14.76 -27.90
C GLY A 550 -3.05 14.46 -27.48
N HIS A 551 -3.24 13.66 -26.43
CA HIS A 551 -4.52 13.41 -25.80
C HIS A 551 -4.82 14.54 -24.82
N LEU A 552 -5.97 15.17 -24.98
CA LEU A 552 -6.42 16.28 -24.16
C LEU A 552 -7.39 15.77 -23.09
N SER A 553 -6.90 14.93 -22.18
CA SER A 553 -7.67 14.43 -21.02
C SER A 553 -8.08 15.57 -20.09
N TYR A 554 -8.92 15.29 -19.08
CA TYR A 554 -9.45 16.35 -18.20
C TYR A 554 -8.31 17.12 -17.51
N ALA A 555 -7.31 16.39 -16.99
CA ALA A 555 -6.13 16.98 -16.35
C ALA A 555 -5.34 17.85 -17.33
N VAL A 556 -5.08 17.34 -18.54
CA VAL A 556 -4.35 18.07 -19.58
C VAL A 556 -5.05 19.35 -19.98
N VAL A 557 -6.38 19.32 -20.14
CA VAL A 557 -7.17 20.52 -20.48
C VAL A 557 -7.03 21.60 -19.42
N LEU A 558 -7.08 21.27 -18.13
CA LEU A 558 -6.89 22.25 -17.04
C LEU A 558 -5.48 22.86 -17.08
N ILE A 559 -4.45 22.03 -17.26
CA ILE A 559 -3.06 22.51 -17.37
C ILE A 559 -2.92 23.47 -18.55
N LEU A 560 -3.39 23.07 -19.73
CA LEU A 560 -3.28 23.87 -20.95
C LEU A 560 -4.13 25.15 -20.89
N ALA A 561 -5.27 25.13 -20.19
CA ALA A 561 -6.08 26.33 -19.99
C ALA A 561 -5.32 27.39 -19.19
N LEU A 562 -4.69 27.00 -18.07
CA LEU A 562 -3.88 27.90 -17.25
C LEU A 562 -2.62 28.36 -18.01
N TRP A 563 -1.96 27.45 -18.72
CA TRP A 563 -0.80 27.80 -19.55
C TRP A 563 -1.19 28.80 -20.65
N LYS A 564 -2.30 28.59 -21.36
CA LYS A 564 -2.79 29.49 -22.43
C LYS A 564 -3.18 30.86 -21.88
N GLN A 565 -3.67 30.96 -20.64
CA GLN A 565 -3.92 32.25 -19.98
C GLN A 565 -2.63 33.07 -19.77
N ARG A 566 -1.51 32.40 -19.48
CA ARG A 566 -0.19 33.03 -19.30
C ARG A 566 0.49 33.36 -20.63
N HIS A 567 0.22 32.56 -21.66
CA HIS A 567 0.89 32.60 -22.95
C HIS A 567 -0.06 32.88 -24.13
N GLN A 568 -0.96 33.86 -23.98
CA GLN A 568 -2.14 34.10 -24.84
C GLN A 568 -1.90 34.15 -26.37
N GLN A 569 -0.66 34.42 -26.81
CA GLN A 569 -0.30 34.51 -28.23
C GLN A 569 0.34 33.22 -28.79
N ARG A 570 0.67 32.24 -27.93
CA ARG A 570 1.34 31.01 -28.33
C ARG A 570 0.31 29.95 -28.72
N LYS A 571 0.47 29.40 -29.93
CA LYS A 571 -0.35 28.30 -30.46
C LYS A 571 0.30 26.92 -30.29
N THR A 572 1.49 26.86 -29.71
CA THR A 572 2.23 25.61 -29.54
C THR A 572 2.92 25.55 -28.18
N VAL A 573 2.85 24.38 -27.56
CA VAL A 573 3.58 24.03 -26.34
C VAL A 573 4.80 23.19 -26.72
N SER A 574 5.98 23.53 -26.24
CA SER A 574 7.23 22.78 -26.44
C SER A 574 7.51 21.92 -25.22
N PHE A 575 7.61 20.60 -25.42
CA PHE A 575 7.95 19.66 -24.36
C PHE A 575 9.37 19.80 -23.84
N THR A 576 10.23 20.59 -24.50
CA THR A 576 11.57 20.90 -23.98
C THR A 576 11.57 22.18 -23.17
N ASN A 577 10.90 23.22 -23.65
CA ASN A 577 11.01 24.56 -23.06
C ASN A 577 9.92 24.85 -22.01
N ASP A 578 8.73 24.26 -22.16
CA ASP A 578 7.58 24.58 -21.30
C ASP A 578 7.32 23.50 -20.24
N TRP A 579 8.02 22.36 -20.28
CA TRP A 579 7.72 21.19 -19.44
C TRP A 579 7.73 21.47 -17.94
N GLN A 580 8.78 22.14 -17.44
CA GLN A 580 8.86 22.50 -16.03
C GLN A 580 7.72 23.44 -15.59
N GLU A 581 7.26 24.31 -16.48
CA GLU A 581 6.10 25.18 -16.19
C GLU A 581 4.81 24.35 -16.15
N LEU A 582 4.63 23.39 -17.06
CA LEU A 582 3.46 22.51 -17.09
C LEU A 582 3.40 21.61 -15.85
N GLU A 583 4.53 21.03 -15.44
CA GLU A 583 4.66 20.29 -14.18
C GLU A 583 4.31 21.18 -12.99
N SER A 584 4.80 22.42 -12.98
CA SER A 584 4.50 23.39 -11.93
C SER A 584 3.00 23.72 -11.88
N ILE A 585 2.37 23.99 -13.02
CA ILE A 585 0.93 24.23 -13.12
C ILE A 585 0.16 23.01 -12.60
N PHE A 586 0.54 21.80 -13.01
CA PHE A 586 -0.11 20.58 -12.56
C PHE A 586 -0.06 20.43 -11.04
N TRP A 587 1.15 20.41 -10.47
CA TRP A 587 1.35 20.13 -9.06
C TRP A 587 0.86 21.26 -8.15
N HIS A 588 0.94 22.52 -8.56
CA HIS A 588 0.59 23.64 -7.69
C HIS A 588 -0.85 24.12 -7.86
N GLU A 589 -1.43 24.03 -9.05
CA GLU A 589 -2.74 24.65 -9.35
C GLU A 589 -3.83 23.65 -9.75
N VAL A 590 -3.50 22.59 -10.50
CA VAL A 590 -4.51 21.70 -11.10
C VAL A 590 -4.86 20.51 -10.20
N ILE A 591 -3.86 19.85 -9.60
CA ILE A 591 -4.07 18.59 -8.88
C ILE A 591 -5.09 18.72 -7.73
N ASP A 592 -5.14 19.86 -7.04
CA ASP A 592 -6.12 20.08 -5.97
C ASP A 592 -7.55 20.09 -6.51
N GLU A 593 -7.79 20.73 -7.66
CA GLU A 593 -9.10 20.76 -8.30
C GLU A 593 -9.55 19.35 -8.67
N ILE A 594 -8.66 18.56 -9.28
CA ILE A 594 -8.95 17.18 -9.68
C ILE A 594 -9.26 16.33 -8.44
N CYS A 595 -8.40 16.37 -7.42
CA CYS A 595 -8.59 15.60 -6.21
C CYS A 595 -9.87 15.98 -5.45
N VAL A 596 -10.18 17.27 -5.32
CA VAL A 596 -11.43 17.73 -4.68
C VAL A 596 -12.65 17.25 -5.47
N THR A 597 -12.59 17.33 -6.80
CA THR A 597 -13.69 16.89 -7.67
C THR A 597 -13.89 15.38 -7.59
N ALA A 598 -12.81 14.59 -7.60
CA ALA A 598 -12.87 13.14 -7.43
C ALA A 598 -13.48 12.77 -6.06
N LEU A 599 -13.05 13.42 -4.97
CA LEU A 599 -13.60 13.18 -3.63
C LEU A 599 -15.09 13.52 -3.53
N GLU A 600 -15.56 14.60 -4.19
CA GLU A 600 -17.00 14.90 -4.21
C GLU A 600 -17.78 13.82 -4.96
N HIS A 601 -17.28 13.32 -6.09
CA HIS A 601 -17.92 12.21 -6.80
C HIS A 601 -17.92 10.91 -5.98
N LEU A 602 -16.85 10.60 -5.25
CA LEU A 602 -16.84 9.45 -4.32
C LEU A 602 -17.89 9.61 -3.20
N ARG A 603 -18.10 10.84 -2.71
CA ARG A 603 -19.14 11.16 -1.72
C ARG A 603 -20.53 10.99 -2.31
N LEU A 604 -20.76 11.45 -3.54
CA LEU A 604 -22.02 11.29 -4.25
C LEU A 604 -22.31 9.81 -4.54
N ALA A 605 -21.32 9.04 -4.98
CA ALA A 605 -21.43 7.59 -5.15
C ALA A 605 -21.84 6.89 -3.84
N SER A 606 -21.17 7.24 -2.73
CA SER A 606 -21.50 6.71 -1.41
C SER A 606 -22.93 7.07 -0.97
N ARG A 607 -23.37 8.30 -1.22
CA ARG A 607 -24.75 8.72 -0.96
C ARG A 607 -25.76 7.91 -1.77
N SER A 608 -25.49 7.67 -3.06
CA SER A 608 -26.37 6.89 -3.92
C SER A 608 -26.51 5.44 -3.42
N LEU A 609 -25.46 4.84 -2.83
CA LEU A 609 -25.58 3.55 -2.15
C LEU A 609 -26.46 3.63 -0.89
N GLN A 610 -26.30 4.66 -0.06
CA GLN A 610 -27.08 4.85 1.18
C GLN A 610 -28.57 5.09 0.91
N GLU A 611 -28.90 5.78 -0.17
CA GLU A 611 -30.28 6.04 -0.58
C GLU A 611 -30.96 4.80 -1.17
N ASN A 612 -30.18 3.80 -1.60
CA ASN A 612 -30.68 2.60 -2.23
C ASN A 612 -31.18 1.57 -1.20
N ARG A 613 -32.48 1.60 -0.94
CA ARG A 613 -33.16 0.77 0.08
C ARG A 613 -33.12 -0.73 -0.17
N ILE A 614 -32.80 -1.17 -1.39
CA ILE A 614 -32.69 -2.59 -1.69
C ILE A 614 -31.41 -3.20 -1.11
N LEU A 615 -30.36 -2.40 -0.87
CA LEU A 615 -29.07 -2.88 -0.41
C LEU A 615 -29.16 -3.25 1.09
N ALA A 616 -29.11 -4.54 1.40
CA ALA A 616 -28.97 -5.03 2.78
C ALA A 616 -27.53 -4.84 3.29
N ASN A 617 -26.55 -4.80 2.38
CA ASN A 617 -25.14 -4.61 2.70
C ASN A 617 -24.42 -3.91 1.54
N SER A 618 -24.15 -2.61 1.66
CA SER A 618 -23.40 -1.81 0.67
C SER A 618 -21.89 -2.02 0.72
N ALA A 619 -21.34 -2.63 1.78
CA ALA A 619 -19.90 -2.71 2.03
C ALA A 619 -19.07 -3.33 0.88
N PRO A 620 -19.55 -4.32 0.10
CA PRO A 620 -18.81 -4.80 -1.07
C PRO A 620 -18.68 -3.76 -2.19
N LEU A 621 -19.68 -2.91 -2.41
CA LEU A 621 -19.63 -1.83 -3.41
C LEU A 621 -18.83 -0.63 -2.90
N GLU A 622 -18.93 -0.30 -1.61
CA GLU A 622 -18.10 0.75 -0.98
C GLU A 622 -16.60 0.43 -1.08
N ARG A 623 -16.23 -0.85 -1.05
CA ARG A 623 -14.84 -1.29 -1.27
C ARG A 623 -14.29 -0.93 -2.65
N LEU A 624 -15.13 -0.68 -3.66
CA LEU A 624 -14.69 -0.19 -4.97
C LEU A 624 -14.23 1.27 -4.90
N LEU A 625 -14.79 2.07 -3.99
CA LEU A 625 -14.46 3.48 -3.82
C LEU A 625 -13.12 3.68 -3.11
N LYS A 626 -12.76 2.75 -2.22
CA LYS A 626 -11.66 2.92 -1.27
C LYS A 626 -10.28 3.12 -1.93
N PRO A 627 -9.88 2.34 -2.96
CA PRO A 627 -8.60 2.55 -3.61
C PRO A 627 -8.44 3.95 -4.23
N ILE A 628 -9.52 4.47 -4.83
CA ILE A 628 -9.55 5.80 -5.43
C ILE A 628 -9.47 6.87 -4.32
N GLU A 629 -10.26 6.71 -3.25
CA GLU A 629 -10.24 7.62 -2.11
C GLU A 629 -8.84 7.71 -1.46
N ASP A 630 -8.20 6.57 -1.26
CA ASP A 630 -6.87 6.49 -0.65
C ASP A 630 -5.81 7.12 -1.55
N SER A 631 -5.81 6.79 -2.85
CA SER A 631 -4.91 7.38 -3.85
C SER A 631 -5.08 8.90 -3.94
N THR A 632 -6.31 9.40 -3.99
CA THR A 632 -6.60 10.85 -4.05
C THR A 632 -6.16 11.57 -2.77
N LYS A 633 -6.39 10.99 -1.58
CA LYS A 633 -5.95 11.56 -0.30
C LYS A 633 -4.43 11.53 -0.13
N GLN A 634 -3.79 10.48 -0.64
CA GLN A 634 -2.34 10.34 -0.66
C GLN A 634 -1.72 11.46 -1.50
N ALA A 635 -2.20 11.70 -2.72
CA ALA A 635 -1.71 12.77 -3.60
C ALA A 635 -1.76 14.16 -2.93
N ILE A 636 -2.88 14.51 -2.28
CA ILE A 636 -3.00 15.79 -1.52
C ILE A 636 -1.98 15.85 -0.39
N THR A 637 -1.82 14.75 0.35
CA THR A 637 -0.91 14.69 1.50
C THR A 637 0.54 14.81 1.08
N GLU A 638 0.93 14.12 0.02
CA GLU A 638 2.27 14.14 -0.56
C GLU A 638 2.62 15.53 -1.11
N LYS A 639 1.71 16.16 -1.87
CA LYS A 639 1.89 17.55 -2.32
C LYS A 639 2.17 18.49 -1.14
N ARG A 640 1.35 18.42 -0.08
CA ARG A 640 1.53 19.26 1.10
C ARG A 640 2.90 19.01 1.75
N LYS A 641 3.25 17.73 1.97
CA LYS A 641 4.53 17.35 2.55
C LYS A 641 5.72 17.82 1.72
N ALA A 642 5.65 17.68 0.40
CA ALA A 642 6.69 18.13 -0.52
C ALA A 642 6.83 19.66 -0.51
N THR A 643 5.71 20.40 -0.52
CA THR A 643 5.71 21.86 -0.44
C THR A 643 6.33 22.34 0.88
N ASP A 644 5.90 21.76 2.00
CA ASP A 644 6.44 22.07 3.33
C ASP A 644 7.94 21.75 3.39
N PHE A 645 8.36 20.61 2.83
CA PHE A 645 9.75 20.19 2.77
C PHE A 645 10.62 21.18 1.99
N ILE A 646 10.23 21.54 0.75
CA ILE A 646 10.98 22.48 -0.10
C ILE A 646 11.14 23.82 0.62
N ASN A 647 10.05 24.33 1.21
CA ASN A 647 10.08 25.59 1.96
C ASN A 647 10.99 25.52 3.19
N CYS A 648 11.00 24.41 3.93
CA CYS A 648 11.82 24.26 5.14
C CYS A 648 13.29 23.93 4.84
N TYR A 649 13.57 23.26 3.72
CA TYR A 649 14.93 22.92 3.31
C TYR A 649 15.64 24.11 2.67
N ALA A 650 14.95 24.91 1.85
CA ALA A 650 15.56 26.08 1.21
C ALA A 650 15.86 27.22 2.21
N ASN A 651 15.11 27.30 3.32
CA ASN A 651 15.19 28.40 4.29
C ASN A 651 15.99 28.07 5.57
N GLY A 652 16.48 26.84 5.75
CA GLY A 652 17.12 26.39 7.00
C GLY A 652 18.35 25.54 6.77
#